data_AF-A0A6P1WUM0-F1
#
_entry.id   AF-A0A6P1WUM0-F1
#
_cell.length_a   1.000
_cell.length_b   1.000
_cell.length_c   1.000
_cell.angle_alpha   90.00
_cell.angle_beta   90.00
_cell.angle_gamma   90.00
#
_symmetry.space_group_name_H-M   'P 1'
#
loop_
_entity.id
_entity.type
_entity.pdbx_description
1 polymer ?
#
loop_
_entity_poly.entity_id
_entity_poly.type
_entity_poly.pdbx_seq_one_letter_code
_entity_poly.pdbx_strand_id
1 'polypeptide(L)'
;MIREINLQKDRFLNEKITDLGRKNFIYGKNGTGKSSIAKAILEQYSDEYEIRIFQGFSSVIAENGELNAISLGRENTALQPQIDEQRKKYKQLRADVTKNEENIENTYSRYEEANEALDQFKKTIGRFYTKAASQLKRHHITWTGGYYNKRHFEADIEFASALSKEKLAEYRRDEAQTIIENTHEQVIIAPNIKGFLASVNDIITQNITQSALLEFKTNDEMNWVKEGLHYHKSGEACAFCGSKIETSRLDDLNAYFNNEVKILEKRIADGIAFIESAQKKVNAIQIIDKSGFYAKFHEEIANLNVKILGGKMEYQHFLEELRQALILRKQNIFVPLNELTLRAPSTFDEIVERYKTLHLNNQTYSDNLSEVKEIAREKLKYHEIYKKLERFNYNEKLKTLNFLKNDRNIKKTLLEDKKKEAEEAKAELEALLLQTVDESQAAINMNALLEKLGNRSFTLESIENDAQKGQYQILGHDGNVRSIDTLSTGEKNIVAFLWFVLNLENVNLTTNKQEVIIFDDPMNSNDDTAQYLIITKLQELLRNRKDSQIFILTHNIHFYLNARYNWWQKTKEKKTYHLLKNGDKAAVKYIKNQKDDFKTSYDALWLEVKWLYDNHKPNLMINPLRRIIETYHHFNKIQDVYMNNIEAKKLFDVNSHAIDDLEADLNGKTEKELMLMVKSVFEDMGAEQHFSQYWHKTEELSL
;
A
#
# COMPACT_ATOMS: atom_id res chain seq x y z
N MET A 1 24.15 -42.65 42.70
CA MET A 1 22.91 -43.35 42.28
C MET A 1 21.76 -42.96 43.19
N ILE A 2 20.57 -42.79 42.62
CA ILE A 2 19.33 -42.38 43.26
C ILE A 2 18.88 -43.47 44.25
N ARG A 3 18.54 -43.08 45.49
CA ARG A 3 18.10 -44.00 46.56
C ARG A 3 16.65 -43.84 46.95
N GLU A 4 16.08 -42.67 46.72
CA GLU A 4 14.67 -42.38 46.93
C GLU A 4 14.11 -41.55 45.78
N ILE A 5 12.79 -41.58 45.58
CA ILE A 5 12.07 -40.72 44.62
C ILE A 5 10.84 -40.21 45.35
N ASN A 6 10.65 -38.89 45.40
CA ASN A 6 9.42 -38.30 45.91
C ASN A 6 8.30 -38.47 44.88
N LEU A 7 7.13 -38.91 45.34
CA LEU A 7 5.98 -39.19 44.49
C LEU A 7 4.91 -38.09 44.63
N GLN A 8 4.19 -37.85 43.54
CA GLN A 8 3.12 -36.86 43.50
C GLN A 8 1.91 -37.35 44.33
N LYS A 9 1.50 -36.56 45.33
CA LYS A 9 0.47 -36.93 46.33
C LYS A 9 -0.93 -37.11 45.75
N ASP A 10 -1.21 -36.51 44.59
CA ASP A 10 -2.45 -36.66 43.84
C ASP A 10 -2.54 -38.03 43.16
N ARG A 11 -1.40 -38.65 42.77
CA ARG A 11 -1.35 -39.92 42.03
C ARG A 11 -0.96 -41.14 42.86
N PHE A 12 -0.22 -40.94 43.96
CA PHE A 12 0.29 -42.04 44.79
C PHE A 12 -0.14 -41.91 46.25
N LEU A 13 -0.33 -43.05 46.92
CA LEU A 13 -0.55 -43.11 48.37
C LEU A 13 0.76 -42.95 49.14
N ASN A 14 1.82 -43.55 48.61
CA ASN A 14 3.16 -43.44 49.17
C ASN A 14 3.72 -42.06 48.82
N GLU A 15 4.28 -41.35 49.80
CA GLU A 15 4.96 -40.07 49.54
C GLU A 15 6.28 -40.26 48.78
N LYS A 16 6.90 -41.44 48.91
CA LYS A 16 8.18 -41.76 48.26
C LYS A 16 8.38 -43.24 48.00
N ILE A 17 9.22 -43.55 47.02
CA ILE A 17 9.83 -44.87 46.82
C ILE A 17 11.21 -44.83 47.44
N THR A 18 11.51 -45.73 48.38
CA THR A 18 12.82 -45.81 49.04
C THR A 18 13.56 -47.10 48.70
N ASP A 19 14.84 -47.16 49.06
CA ASP A 19 15.73 -48.33 48.90
C ASP A 19 15.88 -48.76 47.44
N LEU A 20 15.94 -47.76 46.54
CA LEU A 20 16.18 -48.00 45.12
C LEU A 20 17.55 -48.64 44.90
N GLY A 21 17.55 -49.62 44.01
CA GLY A 21 18.70 -50.37 43.60
C GLY A 21 19.39 -49.73 42.41
N ARG A 22 20.46 -50.37 41.98
CA ARG A 22 21.13 -50.03 40.73
C ARG A 22 20.29 -50.44 39.52
N LYS A 23 19.58 -51.57 39.61
CA LYS A 23 18.64 -52.04 38.59
C LYS A 23 17.25 -52.17 39.22
N ASN A 24 16.26 -51.47 38.69
CA ASN A 24 14.92 -51.38 39.25
C ASN A 24 13.90 -51.83 38.20
N PHE A 25 13.05 -52.78 38.59
CA PHE A 25 11.86 -53.15 37.81
C PHE A 25 10.63 -52.63 38.53
N ILE A 26 9.80 -51.87 37.83
CA ILE A 26 8.54 -51.34 38.35
C ILE A 26 7.41 -51.86 37.46
N TYR A 27 6.62 -52.78 37.99
CA TYR A 27 5.47 -53.34 37.28
C TYR A 27 4.19 -52.66 37.75
N GLY A 28 3.28 -52.33 36.83
CA GLY A 28 1.99 -51.77 37.20
C GLY A 28 1.05 -51.67 36.02
N LYS A 29 -0.25 -51.91 36.26
CA LYS A 29 -1.28 -51.82 35.21
C LYS A 29 -1.31 -50.44 34.54
N ASN A 30 -2.02 -50.34 33.41
CA ASN A 30 -2.26 -49.05 32.78
C ASN A 30 -2.94 -48.08 33.75
N GLY A 31 -2.49 -46.82 33.75
CA GLY A 31 -2.99 -45.78 34.66
C GLY A 31 -2.40 -45.76 36.07
N THR A 32 -1.47 -46.65 36.47
CA THR A 32 -0.91 -46.66 37.84
C THR A 32 0.25 -45.67 38.07
N GLY A 33 0.46 -44.70 37.17
CA GLY A 33 1.45 -43.63 37.35
C GLY A 33 2.90 -43.93 36.95
N LYS A 34 3.18 -44.98 36.16
CA LYS A 34 4.56 -45.31 35.68
C LYS A 34 5.28 -44.13 35.05
N SER A 35 4.66 -43.49 34.06
CA SER A 35 5.22 -42.29 33.41
C SER A 35 5.39 -41.11 34.36
N SER A 36 4.55 -41.01 35.40
CA SER A 36 4.74 -40.01 36.47
C SER A 36 6.02 -40.26 37.27
N ILE A 37 6.40 -41.53 37.49
CA ILE A 37 7.66 -41.89 38.16
C ILE A 37 8.85 -41.53 37.26
N ALA A 38 8.79 -41.86 35.96
CA ALA A 38 9.83 -41.47 35.01
C ALA A 38 10.03 -39.94 34.98
N LYS A 39 8.93 -39.19 34.95
CA LYS A 39 8.93 -37.72 35.02
C LYS A 39 9.49 -37.20 36.36
N ALA A 40 9.08 -37.80 37.48
CA ALA A 40 9.57 -37.43 38.80
C ALA A 40 11.09 -37.64 38.93
N ILE A 41 11.64 -38.71 38.35
CA ILE A 41 13.09 -38.92 38.30
C ILE A 41 13.77 -37.81 37.50
N LEU A 42 13.22 -37.47 36.32
CA LEU A 42 13.74 -36.39 35.49
C LEU A 42 13.79 -35.05 36.25
N GLU A 43 12.66 -34.64 36.83
CA GLU A 43 12.50 -33.36 37.51
C GLU A 43 13.36 -33.24 38.78
N GLN A 44 13.53 -34.34 39.53
CA GLN A 44 14.26 -34.31 40.81
C GLN A 44 15.77 -34.45 40.67
N TYR A 45 16.27 -35.02 39.57
CA TYR A 45 17.65 -35.50 39.49
C TYR A 45 18.43 -35.08 38.23
N SER A 46 17.86 -34.30 37.31
CA SER A 46 18.55 -33.87 36.07
C SER A 46 19.82 -33.05 36.32
N ASP A 47 19.88 -32.33 37.44
CA ASP A 47 21.05 -31.51 37.80
C ASP A 47 22.24 -32.36 38.25
N GLU A 48 21.98 -33.52 38.87
CA GLU A 48 23.00 -34.41 39.42
C GLU A 48 23.38 -35.56 38.47
N TYR A 49 22.42 -36.06 37.69
CA TYR A 49 22.56 -37.25 36.87
C TYR A 49 22.29 -36.97 35.39
N GLU A 50 22.90 -37.77 34.52
CA GLU A 50 22.57 -37.81 33.11
C GLU A 50 21.36 -38.73 32.91
N ILE A 51 20.17 -38.16 32.77
CA ILE A 51 18.92 -38.92 32.71
C ILE A 51 18.52 -39.17 31.25
N ARG A 52 18.48 -40.45 30.86
CA ARG A 52 18.08 -40.89 29.52
C ARG A 52 16.81 -41.71 29.60
N ILE A 53 15.72 -41.16 29.06
CA ILE A 53 14.39 -41.78 29.11
C ILE A 53 13.94 -42.24 27.72
N PHE A 54 13.52 -43.50 27.63
CA PHE A 54 12.75 -44.03 26.51
C PHE A 54 11.25 -44.02 26.87
N GLN A 55 10.44 -43.27 26.10
CA GLN A 55 8.98 -43.18 26.28
C GLN A 55 8.27 -43.33 24.92
N GLY A 56 8.53 -44.44 24.22
CA GLY A 56 7.96 -44.72 22.91
C GLY A 56 8.56 -43.89 21.77
N PHE A 57 7.99 -44.07 20.58
CA PHE A 57 8.63 -43.63 19.33
C PHE A 57 8.64 -42.13 19.07
N SER A 58 7.63 -41.40 19.54
CA SER A 58 7.51 -39.95 19.36
C SER A 58 8.64 -39.14 20.03
N SER A 59 9.42 -39.78 20.90
CA SER A 59 10.56 -39.14 21.57
C SER A 59 11.83 -39.07 20.70
N VAL A 60 11.90 -39.87 19.62
CA VAL A 60 13.12 -40.06 18.82
C VAL A 60 12.85 -40.24 17.32
N ILE A 61 11.58 -40.28 16.92
CA ILE A 61 11.14 -40.30 15.53
C ILE A 61 10.08 -39.21 15.34
N ALA A 62 10.29 -38.33 14.37
CA ALA A 62 9.25 -37.50 13.77
C ALA A 62 9.00 -37.93 12.32
N GLU A 63 7.79 -37.69 11.83
CA GLU A 63 7.43 -37.94 10.44
C GLU A 63 7.73 -36.70 9.60
N ASN A 64 8.35 -36.89 8.43
CA ASN A 64 8.58 -35.86 7.43
C ASN A 64 7.75 -36.21 6.18
N GLY A 65 6.52 -35.72 6.15
CA GLY A 65 5.57 -36.05 5.09
C GLY A 65 5.98 -35.56 3.70
N GLU A 66 6.77 -34.47 3.61
CA GLU A 66 7.23 -33.95 2.31
C GLU A 66 8.30 -34.83 1.67
N LEU A 67 9.19 -35.42 2.47
CA LEU A 67 10.20 -36.37 2.00
C LEU A 67 9.71 -37.82 2.04
N ASN A 68 8.50 -38.08 2.53
CA ASN A 68 8.01 -39.42 2.85
C ASN A 68 9.06 -40.22 3.66
N ALA A 69 9.56 -39.60 4.73
CA ALA A 69 10.70 -40.08 5.50
C ALA A 69 10.46 -39.99 7.00
N ILE A 70 11.25 -40.75 7.78
CA ILE A 70 11.36 -40.53 9.22
C ILE A 70 12.56 -39.63 9.52
N SER A 71 12.34 -38.64 10.36
CA SER A 71 13.39 -37.85 10.97
C SER A 71 13.83 -38.57 12.25
N LEU A 72 15.06 -39.08 12.24
CA LEU A 72 15.58 -39.96 13.27
C LEU A 72 16.44 -39.18 14.26
N GLY A 73 16.30 -39.48 15.55
CA GLY A 73 17.09 -38.89 16.63
C GLY A 73 16.36 -37.76 17.35
N ARG A 74 16.74 -37.50 18.60
CA ARG A 74 16.02 -36.56 19.49
C ARG A 74 16.05 -35.14 18.97
N GLU A 75 17.23 -34.68 18.57
CA GLU A 75 17.50 -33.34 18.06
C GLU A 75 16.69 -33.11 16.77
N ASN A 76 16.76 -34.06 15.85
CA ASN A 76 16.04 -34.00 14.58
C ASN A 76 14.51 -34.06 14.79
N THR A 77 14.03 -34.94 15.68
CA THR A 77 12.60 -35.07 16.04
C THR A 77 12.07 -33.77 16.65
N ALA A 78 12.85 -33.09 17.48
CA ALA A 78 12.47 -31.81 18.09
C ALA A 78 12.47 -30.65 17.10
N LEU A 79 13.35 -30.68 16.09
CA LEU A 79 13.45 -29.67 15.04
C LEU A 79 12.39 -29.84 13.94
N GLN A 80 11.98 -31.07 13.63
CA GLN A 80 11.11 -31.37 12.48
C GLN A 80 9.80 -30.53 12.45
N PRO A 81 9.05 -30.36 13.56
CA PRO A 81 7.85 -29.51 13.54
C PRO A 81 8.15 -28.04 13.20
N GLN A 82 9.29 -27.52 13.68
CA GLN A 82 9.72 -26.14 13.40
C GLN A 82 10.13 -26.00 11.92
N ILE A 83 10.82 -27.01 11.37
CA ILE A 83 11.18 -27.07 9.95
C ILE A 83 9.92 -27.08 9.08
N ASP A 84 8.93 -27.91 9.42
CA ASP A 84 7.69 -28.04 8.65
C ASP A 84 6.87 -26.74 8.66
N GLU A 85 6.72 -26.11 9.83
CA GLU A 85 6.04 -24.82 9.98
C GLU A 85 6.74 -23.73 9.16
N GLN A 86 8.07 -23.63 9.31
CA GLN A 86 8.85 -22.60 8.65
C GLN A 86 8.89 -22.80 7.13
N ARG A 87 8.97 -24.06 6.66
CA ARG A 87 8.92 -24.38 5.24
C ARG A 87 7.57 -24.04 4.63
N LYS A 88 6.47 -24.33 5.33
CA LYS A 88 5.12 -23.93 4.92
C LYS A 88 5.00 -22.40 4.81
N LYS A 89 5.50 -21.67 5.81
CA LYS A 89 5.55 -20.19 5.81
C LYS A 89 6.33 -19.66 4.61
N TYR A 90 7.54 -20.16 4.37
CA TYR A 90 8.36 -19.77 3.22
C TYR A 90 7.66 -20.06 1.88
N LYS A 91 7.06 -21.25 1.72
CA LYS A 91 6.34 -21.61 0.49
C LYS A 91 5.17 -20.67 0.20
N GLN A 92 4.41 -20.29 1.24
CA GLN A 92 3.31 -19.32 1.11
C GLN A 92 3.81 -17.92 0.74
N LEU A 93 4.82 -17.41 1.44
CA LEU A 93 5.41 -16.09 1.16
C LEU A 93 6.01 -16.04 -0.26
N ARG A 94 6.74 -17.09 -0.66
CA ARG A 94 7.33 -17.17 -2.00
C ARG A 94 6.25 -17.13 -3.08
N ALA A 95 5.17 -17.91 -2.93
CA ALA A 95 4.06 -17.92 -3.88
C ALA A 95 3.37 -16.55 -4.00
N ASP A 96 3.32 -15.76 -2.93
CA ASP A 96 2.72 -14.42 -2.94
C ASP A 96 3.54 -13.38 -3.74
N VAL A 97 4.88 -13.54 -3.76
CA VAL A 97 5.82 -12.57 -4.35
C VAL A 97 6.38 -12.96 -5.72
N THR A 98 6.06 -14.17 -6.19
CA THR A 98 6.42 -14.65 -7.53
C THR A 98 5.27 -14.53 -8.52
N LYS A 99 5.61 -14.50 -9.82
CA LYS A 99 4.61 -14.59 -10.88
C LYS A 99 3.90 -15.94 -10.79
N ASN A 100 2.56 -15.91 -10.73
CA ASN A 100 1.74 -17.10 -10.71
C ASN A 100 1.11 -17.32 -12.09
N GLU A 101 1.26 -18.52 -12.65
CA GLU A 101 0.68 -18.90 -13.95
C GLU A 101 -0.79 -19.35 -13.82
N GLU A 102 -1.25 -19.69 -12.62
CA GLU A 102 -2.59 -20.23 -12.34
C GLU A 102 -3.65 -19.15 -12.07
N ASN A 103 -3.34 -17.88 -12.35
CA ASN A 103 -4.29 -16.75 -12.27
C ASN A 103 -4.85 -16.48 -10.85
N ILE A 104 -4.13 -16.89 -9.81
CA ILE A 104 -4.46 -16.59 -8.41
C ILE A 104 -3.94 -15.19 -8.06
N GLU A 105 -4.84 -14.33 -7.58
CA GLU A 105 -4.51 -12.96 -7.16
C GLU A 105 -3.52 -12.98 -5.98
N ASN A 106 -2.36 -12.35 -6.16
CA ASN A 106 -1.27 -12.28 -5.19
C ASN A 106 -0.60 -10.89 -5.20
N THR A 107 0.33 -10.64 -4.27
CA THR A 107 1.00 -9.34 -4.17
C THR A 107 1.77 -8.97 -5.45
N TYR A 108 2.39 -9.96 -6.13
CA TYR A 108 3.07 -9.73 -7.41
C TYR A 108 2.13 -9.25 -8.52
N SER A 109 1.03 -9.96 -8.75
CA SER A 109 0.04 -9.65 -9.80
C SER A 109 -0.61 -8.30 -9.58
N ARG A 110 -0.96 -7.95 -8.33
CA ARG A 110 -1.46 -6.61 -7.98
C ARG A 110 -0.49 -5.49 -8.39
N TYR A 111 0.81 -5.69 -8.17
CA TYR A 111 1.83 -4.74 -8.62
C TYR A 111 1.94 -4.68 -10.15
N GLU A 112 1.91 -5.83 -10.82
CA GLU A 112 1.94 -5.92 -12.30
C GLU A 112 0.75 -5.16 -12.91
N GLU A 113 -0.47 -5.40 -12.43
CA GLU A 113 -1.69 -4.70 -12.84
C GLU A 113 -1.59 -3.18 -12.66
N ALA A 114 -1.12 -2.72 -11.50
CA ALA A 114 -0.95 -1.29 -11.24
C ALA A 114 0.10 -0.65 -12.17
N ASN A 115 1.17 -1.40 -12.45
CA ASN A 115 2.22 -0.96 -13.37
C ASN A 115 1.73 -0.89 -14.82
N GLU A 116 0.96 -1.88 -15.25
CA GLU A 116 0.31 -1.88 -16.57
C GLU A 116 -0.71 -0.75 -16.72
N ALA A 117 -1.57 -0.54 -15.71
CA ALA A 117 -2.54 0.56 -15.69
C ALA A 117 -1.83 1.92 -15.82
N LEU A 118 -0.73 2.12 -15.09
CA LEU A 118 0.08 3.33 -15.19
C LEU A 118 0.71 3.49 -16.59
N ASP A 119 1.25 2.44 -17.19
CA ASP A 119 1.85 2.48 -18.53
C ASP A 119 0.80 2.77 -19.61
N GLN A 120 -0.35 2.11 -19.57
CA GLN A 120 -1.47 2.37 -20.47
C GLN A 120 -1.98 3.82 -20.36
N PHE A 121 -2.03 4.36 -19.15
CA PHE A 121 -2.46 5.74 -18.93
C PHE A 121 -1.42 6.76 -19.41
N LYS A 122 -0.12 6.51 -19.18
CA LYS A 122 0.98 7.31 -19.76
C LYS A 122 0.93 7.30 -21.30
N LYS A 123 0.66 6.15 -21.92
CA LYS A 123 0.46 6.04 -23.37
C LYS A 123 -0.72 6.89 -23.84
N THR A 124 -1.82 6.95 -23.08
CA THR A 124 -2.99 7.79 -23.39
C THR A 124 -2.63 9.28 -23.42
N ILE A 125 -1.95 9.79 -22.39
CA ILE A 125 -1.47 11.19 -22.36
C ILE A 125 -0.46 11.43 -23.49
N GLY A 126 0.45 10.48 -23.73
CA GLY A 126 1.43 10.58 -24.81
C GLY A 126 0.80 10.66 -26.21
N ARG A 127 -0.25 9.88 -26.48
CA ARG A 127 -1.04 9.95 -27.72
C ARG A 127 -1.73 11.30 -27.87
N PHE A 128 -2.26 11.86 -26.78
CA PHE A 128 -2.85 13.19 -26.78
C PHE A 128 -1.82 14.26 -27.19
N TYR A 129 -0.64 14.29 -26.58
CA TYR A 129 0.41 15.25 -26.97
C TYR A 129 0.80 15.13 -28.44
N THR A 130 0.99 13.91 -28.95
CA THR A 130 1.30 13.67 -30.37
C THR A 130 0.20 14.20 -31.28
N LYS A 131 -1.07 13.89 -30.97
CA LYS A 131 -2.22 14.34 -31.76
C LYS A 131 -2.38 15.85 -31.71
N ALA A 132 -2.25 16.46 -30.52
CA ALA A 132 -2.39 17.89 -30.32
C ALA A 132 -1.28 18.67 -31.06
N ALA A 133 -0.03 18.21 -30.97
CA ALA A 133 1.10 18.80 -31.69
C ALA A 133 0.91 18.72 -33.22
N SER A 134 0.52 17.55 -33.73
CA SER A 134 0.26 17.35 -35.16
C SER A 134 -0.85 18.27 -35.67
N GLN A 135 -1.96 18.38 -34.93
CA GLN A 135 -3.07 19.27 -35.28
C GLN A 135 -2.64 20.74 -35.25
N LEU A 136 -1.90 21.17 -34.22
CA LEU A 136 -1.45 22.56 -34.11
C LEU A 136 -0.55 22.92 -35.30
N LYS A 137 0.41 22.06 -35.62
CA LYS A 137 1.29 22.23 -36.78
C LYS A 137 0.53 22.28 -38.11
N ARG A 138 -0.44 21.38 -38.32
CA ARG A 138 -1.19 21.30 -39.59
C ARG A 138 -2.05 22.53 -39.84
N HIS A 139 -2.71 23.05 -38.81
CA HIS A 139 -3.63 24.17 -38.95
C HIS A 139 -2.94 25.53 -38.81
N HIS A 140 -1.79 25.58 -38.12
CA HIS A 140 -1.10 26.82 -37.77
C HIS A 140 0.43 26.70 -37.91
N ILE A 141 0.89 26.32 -39.11
CA ILE A 141 2.32 26.13 -39.40
C ILE A 141 3.16 27.39 -39.13
N THR A 142 2.57 28.57 -39.32
CA THR A 142 3.19 29.87 -39.05
C THR A 142 3.46 30.12 -37.57
N TRP A 143 2.72 29.45 -36.66
CA TRP A 143 2.92 29.59 -35.21
C TRP A 143 3.96 28.62 -34.66
N THR A 144 4.09 27.45 -35.30
CA THR A 144 4.86 26.33 -34.74
C THR A 144 6.13 25.99 -35.51
N GLY A 145 6.20 26.37 -36.78
CA GLY A 145 7.21 25.87 -37.73
C GLY A 145 7.03 24.39 -38.12
N GLY A 146 7.81 23.94 -39.10
CA GLY A 146 7.72 22.58 -39.68
C GLY A 146 8.16 21.45 -38.75
N TYR A 147 9.02 21.74 -37.77
CA TYR A 147 9.61 20.75 -36.86
C TYR A 147 8.83 20.53 -35.57
N TYR A 148 7.69 21.20 -35.40
CA TYR A 148 6.87 21.05 -34.20
C TYR A 148 6.36 19.61 -34.02
N ASN A 149 6.52 19.11 -32.79
CA ASN A 149 6.30 17.70 -32.44
C ASN A 149 5.85 17.58 -30.97
N LYS A 150 5.67 16.34 -30.51
CA LYS A 150 5.21 16.02 -29.15
C LYS A 150 5.98 16.77 -28.04
N ARG A 151 7.31 16.81 -28.12
CA ARG A 151 8.16 17.43 -27.08
C ARG A 151 7.97 18.93 -27.02
N HIS A 152 7.84 19.59 -28.18
CA HIS A 152 7.54 21.03 -28.25
C HIS A 152 6.18 21.34 -27.63
N PHE A 153 5.15 20.55 -27.96
CA PHE A 153 3.83 20.72 -27.34
C PHE A 153 3.88 20.55 -25.83
N GLU A 154 4.60 19.54 -25.34
CA GLU A 154 4.76 19.29 -23.91
C GLU A 154 5.45 20.45 -23.18
N ALA A 155 6.49 21.04 -23.76
CA ALA A 155 7.14 22.24 -23.22
C ALA A 155 6.22 23.47 -23.25
N ASP A 156 5.44 23.64 -24.32
CA ASP A 156 4.56 24.80 -24.49
C ASP A 156 3.31 24.76 -23.56
N ILE A 157 3.02 23.63 -22.90
CA ILE A 157 1.91 23.52 -21.94
C ILE A 157 2.07 24.51 -20.78
N GLU A 158 3.29 24.76 -20.32
CA GLU A 158 3.56 25.68 -19.19
C GLU A 158 3.12 27.12 -19.50
N PHE A 159 3.17 27.53 -20.76
CA PHE A 159 2.79 28.87 -21.20
C PHE A 159 1.32 28.97 -21.63
N ALA A 160 0.59 27.85 -21.65
CA ALA A 160 -0.79 27.78 -22.11
C ALA A 160 -1.70 28.69 -21.27
N SER A 161 -2.37 29.63 -21.92
CA SER A 161 -3.18 30.64 -21.23
C SER A 161 -4.44 30.99 -22.01
N ALA A 162 -5.54 31.20 -21.29
CA ALA A 162 -6.78 31.69 -21.86
C ALA A 162 -6.62 33.17 -22.25
N LEU A 163 -7.11 33.53 -23.44
CA LEU A 163 -7.21 34.92 -23.88
C LEU A 163 -8.67 35.35 -23.85
N SER A 164 -8.92 36.61 -23.50
CA SER A 164 -10.25 37.21 -23.66
C SER A 164 -10.60 37.36 -25.14
N LYS A 165 -11.88 37.57 -25.45
CA LYS A 165 -12.33 37.75 -26.85
C LYS A 165 -11.67 38.98 -27.49
N GLU A 166 -11.48 40.03 -26.71
CA GLU A 166 -10.86 41.29 -27.13
C GLU A 166 -9.39 41.08 -27.48
N LYS A 167 -8.62 40.43 -26.59
CA LYS A 167 -7.20 40.11 -26.83
C LYS A 167 -7.01 39.13 -27.98
N LEU A 168 -7.92 38.16 -28.14
CA LEU A 168 -7.88 37.25 -29.28
C LEU A 168 -8.07 38.00 -30.61
N ALA A 169 -8.99 38.97 -30.64
CA ALA A 169 -9.22 39.81 -31.82
C ALA A 169 -8.07 40.77 -32.09
N GLU A 170 -7.42 41.31 -31.05
CA GLU A 170 -6.19 42.10 -31.14
C GLU A 170 -5.05 41.31 -31.79
N TYR A 171 -4.66 40.17 -31.22
CA TYR A 171 -3.54 39.38 -31.76
C TYR A 171 -3.81 38.83 -33.17
N ARG A 172 -5.06 38.50 -33.52
CA ARG A 172 -5.41 38.13 -34.90
C ARG A 172 -5.25 39.29 -35.88
N ARG A 173 -5.57 40.52 -35.45
CA ARG A 173 -5.34 41.71 -36.27
C ARG A 173 -3.85 41.97 -36.44
N ASP A 174 -3.07 41.81 -35.38
CA ASP A 174 -1.61 42.02 -35.40
C ASP A 174 -0.91 41.00 -36.31
N GLU A 175 -1.29 39.71 -36.23
CA GLU A 175 -0.77 38.66 -37.11
C GLU A 175 -1.05 38.94 -38.59
N ALA A 176 -2.25 39.47 -38.90
CA ALA A 176 -2.72 39.72 -40.25
C ALA A 176 -2.18 41.02 -40.89
N GLN A 177 -1.52 41.91 -40.12
CA GLN A 177 -1.01 43.17 -40.67
C GLN A 177 0.03 42.92 -41.78
N THR A 178 0.14 43.84 -42.73
CA THR A 178 1.20 43.86 -43.74
C THR A 178 1.95 45.18 -43.67
N ILE A 179 3.17 45.23 -44.20
CA ILE A 179 3.92 46.48 -44.29
C ILE A 179 3.09 47.48 -45.09
N ILE A 180 2.94 48.69 -44.56
CA ILE A 180 2.29 49.82 -45.24
C ILE A 180 3.40 50.61 -45.93
N GLU A 181 3.44 50.58 -47.26
CA GLU A 181 4.51 51.23 -48.06
C GLU A 181 4.39 52.77 -48.09
N ASN A 182 3.18 53.30 -47.90
CA ASN A 182 2.89 54.75 -47.96
C ASN A 182 2.62 55.32 -46.56
N THR A 183 3.67 55.58 -45.81
CA THR A 183 3.62 56.29 -44.50
C THR A 183 4.06 57.75 -44.65
N HIS A 184 3.62 58.43 -45.71
CA HIS A 184 3.95 59.85 -45.88
C HIS A 184 3.38 60.68 -44.73
N GLU A 185 4.24 61.45 -44.08
CA GLU A 185 3.84 62.42 -43.07
C GLU A 185 3.03 63.54 -43.73
N GLN A 186 1.78 63.71 -43.30
CA GLN A 186 0.91 64.77 -43.74
C GLN A 186 1.25 66.05 -42.96
N VAL A 187 1.53 67.13 -43.69
CA VAL A 187 1.82 68.42 -43.07
C VAL A 187 0.51 69.15 -42.75
N ILE A 188 0.16 69.23 -41.47
CA ILE A 188 -1.01 70.00 -40.99
C ILE A 188 -0.53 71.41 -40.62
N ILE A 189 -0.79 72.40 -41.47
CA ILE A 189 -0.41 73.80 -41.22
C ILE A 189 -1.67 74.66 -41.12
N ALA A 190 -1.94 75.17 -39.92
CA ALA A 190 -2.97 76.19 -39.70
C ALA A 190 -2.42 77.59 -39.99
N PRO A 191 -3.24 78.55 -40.47
CA PRO A 191 -2.79 79.93 -40.61
C PRO A 191 -2.48 80.55 -39.24
N ASN A 192 -1.41 81.32 -39.19
CA ASN A 192 -1.09 82.11 -38.00
C ASN A 192 -2.05 83.30 -37.90
N ILE A 193 -3.03 83.18 -37.01
CA ILE A 193 -4.05 84.21 -36.74
C ILE A 193 -3.69 85.08 -35.53
N LYS A 194 -2.48 84.94 -34.96
CA LYS A 194 -2.04 85.72 -33.81
C LYS A 194 -2.01 87.20 -34.18
N GLY A 195 -2.69 88.01 -33.37
CA GLY A 195 -2.78 89.46 -33.58
C GLY A 195 -3.90 89.90 -34.53
N PHE A 196 -4.63 88.99 -35.19
CA PHE A 196 -5.71 89.37 -36.11
C PHE A 196 -6.80 90.19 -35.40
N LEU A 197 -7.25 89.73 -34.22
CA LEU A 197 -8.24 90.45 -33.41
C LEU A 197 -7.75 91.85 -33.03
N ALA A 198 -6.51 91.97 -32.55
CA ALA A 198 -5.94 93.26 -32.16
C ALA A 198 -5.85 94.22 -33.37
N SER A 199 -5.38 93.73 -34.52
CA SER A 199 -5.31 94.51 -35.75
C SER A 199 -6.69 94.93 -36.27
N VAL A 200 -7.70 94.06 -36.17
CA VAL A 200 -9.08 94.38 -36.56
C VAL A 200 -9.69 95.40 -35.61
N ASN A 201 -9.51 95.23 -34.29
CA ASN A 201 -9.96 96.18 -33.28
C ASN A 201 -9.36 97.57 -33.52
N ASP A 202 -8.05 97.66 -33.75
CA ASP A 202 -7.36 98.92 -34.07
C ASP A 202 -7.94 99.61 -35.32
N ILE A 203 -8.38 98.85 -36.33
CA ILE A 203 -9.02 99.40 -37.54
C ILE A 203 -10.47 99.85 -37.24
N ILE A 204 -11.28 99.03 -36.58
CA ILE A 204 -12.71 99.33 -36.41
C ILE A 204 -12.99 100.41 -35.36
N THR A 205 -12.11 100.59 -34.37
CA THR A 205 -12.25 101.62 -33.34
C THR A 205 -11.60 102.95 -33.73
N GLN A 206 -10.84 103.01 -34.85
CA GLN A 206 -10.19 104.24 -35.29
C GLN A 206 -11.23 105.34 -35.56
N ASN A 207 -11.15 106.44 -34.82
CA ASN A 207 -11.94 107.63 -35.04
C ASN A 207 -11.40 108.45 -36.21
N ILE A 208 -12.29 108.91 -37.08
CA ILE A 208 -11.99 109.88 -38.14
C ILE A 208 -12.97 111.04 -38.03
N THR A 209 -12.48 112.27 -38.26
CA THR A 209 -13.30 113.47 -38.06
C THR A 209 -14.18 113.71 -39.28
N GLN A 210 -15.50 113.80 -39.08
CA GLN A 210 -16.45 114.15 -40.14
C GLN A 210 -16.42 115.67 -40.37
N SER A 211 -16.35 116.11 -41.64
CA SER A 211 -16.47 117.54 -41.97
C SER A 211 -17.91 118.03 -41.72
N ALA A 212 -18.07 119.10 -40.94
CA ALA A 212 -19.38 119.63 -40.54
C ALA A 212 -20.17 120.33 -41.67
N LEU A 213 -19.60 120.42 -42.87
CA LEU A 213 -20.17 121.15 -44.01
C LEU A 213 -21.22 120.33 -44.78
N LEU A 214 -21.24 119.00 -44.60
CA LEU A 214 -22.10 118.08 -45.36
C LEU A 214 -22.80 117.09 -44.44
N GLU A 215 -24.10 116.92 -44.65
CA GLU A 215 -24.93 115.93 -43.96
C GLU A 215 -25.65 115.07 -44.99
N PHE A 216 -25.64 113.75 -44.78
CA PHE A 216 -26.33 112.76 -45.61
C PHE A 216 -27.37 112.04 -44.75
N LYS A 217 -28.55 111.74 -45.30
CA LYS A 217 -29.66 111.12 -44.55
C LYS A 217 -29.39 109.66 -44.24
N THR A 218 -28.66 108.98 -45.12
CA THR A 218 -28.28 107.57 -44.94
C THR A 218 -26.84 107.34 -45.41
N ASN A 219 -26.22 106.26 -44.93
CA ASN A 219 -24.92 105.82 -45.44
C ASN A 219 -24.98 105.47 -46.92
N ASP A 220 -26.10 104.96 -47.42
CA ASP A 220 -26.28 104.65 -48.84
C ASP A 220 -26.26 105.92 -49.69
N GLU A 221 -26.88 107.00 -49.22
CA GLU A 221 -26.81 108.31 -49.86
C GLU A 221 -25.37 108.84 -49.87
N MET A 222 -24.67 108.77 -48.73
CA MET A 222 -23.27 109.18 -48.63
C MET A 222 -22.36 108.38 -49.59
N ASN A 223 -22.52 107.05 -49.62
CA ASN A 223 -21.74 106.16 -50.47
C ASN A 223 -22.06 106.39 -51.95
N TRP A 224 -23.33 106.63 -52.30
CA TRP A 224 -23.73 107.02 -53.66
C TRP A 224 -23.10 108.34 -54.09
N VAL A 225 -23.10 109.35 -53.22
CA VAL A 225 -22.45 110.64 -53.50
C VAL A 225 -20.94 110.47 -53.66
N LYS A 226 -20.31 109.62 -52.84
CA LYS A 226 -18.88 109.29 -52.95
C LYS A 226 -18.53 108.63 -54.28
N GLU A 227 -19.28 107.61 -54.68
CA GLU A 227 -19.16 106.95 -55.99
C GLU A 227 -19.37 107.98 -57.11
N GLY A 228 -20.38 108.83 -56.98
CA GLY A 228 -20.69 109.94 -57.89
C GLY A 228 -19.53 110.92 -58.10
N LEU A 229 -18.70 111.14 -57.08
CA LEU A 229 -17.55 112.06 -57.14
C LEU A 229 -16.56 111.68 -58.24
N HIS A 230 -16.42 110.39 -58.54
CA HIS A 230 -15.51 109.91 -59.58
C HIS A 230 -15.99 110.20 -61.01
N TYR A 231 -17.29 110.47 -61.19
CA TYR A 231 -17.91 110.67 -62.50
C TYR A 231 -18.06 112.13 -62.91
N HIS A 232 -17.67 113.08 -62.05
CA HIS A 232 -17.94 114.49 -62.23
C HIS A 232 -16.70 115.37 -62.04
N LYS A 233 -16.56 116.38 -62.90
CA LYS A 233 -15.58 117.46 -62.77
C LYS A 233 -16.28 118.80 -62.56
N SER A 234 -15.54 119.78 -62.03
CA SER A 234 -16.09 121.12 -61.81
C SER A 234 -16.65 121.72 -63.11
N GLY A 235 -17.86 122.28 -63.02
CA GLY A 235 -18.53 122.95 -64.14
C GLY A 235 -19.35 122.02 -65.06
N GLU A 236 -19.28 120.70 -64.88
CA GLU A 236 -20.10 119.74 -65.64
C GLU A 236 -21.55 119.73 -65.15
N ALA A 237 -22.48 119.33 -66.02
CA ALA A 237 -23.86 119.07 -65.64
C ALA A 237 -23.97 117.71 -64.95
N CYS A 238 -24.63 117.67 -63.80
CA CYS A 238 -24.89 116.45 -63.06
C CYS A 238 -25.75 115.51 -63.92
N ALA A 239 -25.27 114.28 -64.12
CA ALA A 239 -25.98 113.27 -64.92
C ALA A 239 -27.34 112.85 -64.29
N PHE A 240 -27.53 113.09 -62.99
CA PHE A 240 -28.77 112.74 -62.29
C PHE A 240 -29.87 113.80 -62.46
N CYS A 241 -29.57 115.07 -62.17
CA CYS A 241 -30.57 116.15 -62.17
C CYS A 241 -30.39 117.19 -63.29
N GLY A 242 -29.33 117.09 -64.11
CA GLY A 242 -29.00 118.04 -65.18
C GLY A 242 -28.44 119.39 -64.70
N SER A 243 -28.34 119.63 -63.39
CA SER A 243 -27.85 120.91 -62.83
C SER A 243 -26.32 121.01 -62.88
N LYS A 244 -25.78 122.23 -63.03
CA LYS A 244 -24.32 122.47 -63.03
C LYS A 244 -23.72 122.18 -61.65
N ILE A 245 -22.62 121.43 -61.61
CA ILE A 245 -21.89 121.11 -60.37
C ILE A 245 -20.90 122.25 -60.07
N GLU A 246 -21.09 122.89 -58.92
CA GLU A 246 -20.22 123.99 -58.46
C GLU A 246 -18.88 123.47 -57.90
N THR A 247 -17.80 124.24 -58.09
CA THR A 247 -16.47 123.91 -57.54
C THR A 247 -16.48 123.79 -56.02
N SER A 248 -17.17 124.72 -55.34
CA SER A 248 -17.35 124.70 -53.87
C SER A 248 -17.93 123.37 -53.38
N ARG A 249 -18.94 122.83 -54.09
CA ARG A 249 -19.55 121.55 -53.76
C ARG A 249 -18.56 120.37 -53.89
N LEU A 250 -17.70 120.39 -54.90
CA LEU A 250 -16.66 119.38 -55.06
C LEU A 250 -15.56 119.51 -54.00
N ASP A 251 -15.19 120.73 -53.64
CA ASP A 251 -14.22 121.00 -52.58
C ASP A 251 -14.73 120.52 -51.21
N ASP A 252 -16.00 120.78 -50.89
CA ASP A 252 -16.65 120.27 -49.68
C ASP A 252 -16.66 118.73 -49.65
N LEU A 253 -16.95 118.08 -50.78
CA LEU A 253 -16.93 116.63 -50.91
C LEU A 253 -15.51 116.05 -50.81
N ASN A 254 -14.51 116.70 -51.40
CA ASN A 254 -13.11 116.28 -51.30
C ASN A 254 -12.54 116.47 -49.88
N ALA A 255 -12.96 117.54 -49.18
CA ALA A 255 -12.62 117.75 -47.77
C ALA A 255 -13.32 116.73 -46.86
N TYR A 256 -14.55 116.33 -47.19
CA TYR A 256 -15.29 115.29 -46.48
C TYR A 256 -14.70 113.88 -46.71
N PHE A 257 -14.29 113.55 -47.94
CA PHE A 257 -13.62 112.28 -48.30
C PHE A 257 -12.08 112.44 -48.36
N ASN A 258 -11.50 112.95 -47.27
CA ASN A 258 -10.07 113.28 -47.17
C ASN A 258 -9.13 112.06 -47.23
N ASN A 259 -7.82 112.30 -47.11
CA ASN A 259 -6.81 111.24 -47.11
C ASN A 259 -6.93 110.27 -45.92
N GLU A 260 -7.44 110.69 -44.76
CA GLU A 260 -7.64 109.81 -43.60
C GLU A 260 -8.70 108.75 -43.88
N VAL A 261 -9.81 109.13 -44.54
CA VAL A 261 -10.85 108.21 -45.03
C VAL A 261 -10.23 107.18 -45.98
N LYS A 262 -9.44 107.63 -46.97
CA LYS A 262 -8.80 106.74 -47.96
C LYS A 262 -7.81 105.76 -47.32
N ILE A 263 -7.04 106.21 -46.33
CA ILE A 263 -6.10 105.36 -45.58
C ILE A 263 -6.88 104.29 -44.80
N LEU A 264 -7.93 104.66 -44.08
CA LEU A 264 -8.74 103.72 -43.32
C LEU A 264 -9.43 102.70 -44.23
N GLU A 265 -9.99 103.12 -45.36
CA GLU A 265 -10.60 102.21 -46.33
C GLU A 265 -9.60 101.22 -46.92
N LYS A 266 -8.37 101.67 -47.21
CA LYS A 266 -7.30 100.78 -47.66
C LYS A 266 -6.93 99.77 -46.57
N ARG A 267 -6.79 100.21 -45.31
CA ARG A 267 -6.52 99.32 -44.17
C ARG A 267 -7.61 98.27 -43.99
N ILE A 268 -8.88 98.66 -44.13
CA ILE A 268 -10.03 97.75 -44.09
C ILE A 268 -9.97 96.74 -45.25
N ALA A 269 -9.71 97.19 -46.48
CA ALA A 269 -9.61 96.31 -47.64
C ALA A 269 -8.45 95.31 -47.51
N ASP A 270 -7.28 95.77 -47.08
CA ASP A 270 -6.12 94.92 -46.82
C ASP A 270 -6.42 93.91 -45.70
N GLY A 271 -7.06 94.35 -44.61
CA GLY A 271 -7.51 93.48 -43.51
C GLY A 271 -8.47 92.38 -43.97
N ILE A 272 -9.46 92.71 -44.80
CA ILE A 272 -10.38 91.74 -45.41
C ILE A 272 -9.60 90.73 -46.26
N ALA A 273 -8.68 91.20 -47.13
CA ALA A 273 -7.89 90.31 -47.99
C ALA A 273 -6.99 89.35 -47.19
N PHE A 274 -6.39 89.82 -46.09
CA PHE A 274 -5.61 88.96 -45.17
C PHE A 274 -6.49 87.90 -44.50
N ILE A 275 -7.67 88.28 -44.04
CA ILE A 275 -8.64 87.35 -43.44
C ILE A 275 -9.10 86.31 -44.46
N GLU A 276 -9.47 86.72 -45.68
CA GLU A 276 -9.88 85.79 -46.75
C GLU A 276 -8.75 84.82 -47.13
N SER A 277 -7.50 85.29 -47.15
CA SER A 277 -6.32 84.43 -47.36
C SER A 277 -6.18 83.40 -46.24
N ALA A 278 -6.39 83.80 -44.98
CA ALA A 278 -6.43 82.87 -43.84
C ALA A 278 -7.60 81.88 -43.96
N GLN A 279 -8.80 82.33 -44.32
CA GLN A 279 -9.98 81.47 -44.53
C GLN A 279 -9.71 80.41 -45.63
N LYS A 280 -9.04 80.80 -46.73
CA LYS A 280 -8.61 79.85 -47.78
C LYS A 280 -7.63 78.80 -47.24
N LYS A 281 -6.64 79.21 -46.43
CA LYS A 281 -5.69 78.29 -45.79
C LYS A 281 -6.38 77.32 -44.83
N VAL A 282 -7.33 77.78 -44.00
CA VAL A 282 -8.12 76.88 -43.13
C VAL A 282 -8.88 75.87 -43.97
N ASN A 283 -9.56 76.29 -45.04
CA ASN A 283 -10.34 75.38 -45.87
C ASN A 283 -9.49 74.30 -46.57
N ALA A 284 -8.25 74.63 -46.92
CA ALA A 284 -7.32 73.71 -47.56
C ALA A 284 -6.83 72.56 -46.64
N ILE A 285 -6.96 72.70 -45.30
CA ILE A 285 -6.56 71.66 -44.34
C ILE A 285 -7.36 70.38 -44.59
N GLN A 286 -6.68 69.29 -44.96
CA GLN A 286 -7.30 67.99 -45.21
C GLN A 286 -7.42 67.18 -43.92
N ILE A 287 -8.42 66.29 -43.88
CA ILE A 287 -8.44 65.21 -42.88
C ILE A 287 -7.28 64.24 -43.14
N ILE A 288 -6.92 63.48 -42.13
CA ILE A 288 -5.86 62.48 -42.20
C ILE A 288 -6.41 61.21 -42.84
N ASP A 289 -5.73 60.69 -43.86
CA ASP A 289 -6.05 59.40 -44.44
C ASP A 289 -5.63 58.26 -43.51
N LYS A 290 -6.62 57.51 -43.01
CA LYS A 290 -6.38 56.34 -42.15
C LYS A 290 -5.68 55.18 -42.87
N SER A 291 -5.66 55.16 -44.20
CA SER A 291 -5.02 54.08 -44.98
C SER A 291 -3.51 54.02 -44.77
N GLY A 292 -2.87 55.15 -44.42
CA GLY A 292 -1.45 55.23 -44.07
C GLY A 292 -1.11 54.73 -42.65
N PHE A 293 -2.10 54.24 -41.90
CA PHE A 293 -1.94 53.82 -40.51
C PHE A 293 -2.37 52.36 -40.31
N TYR A 294 -1.71 51.67 -39.38
CA TYR A 294 -2.12 50.33 -38.95
C TYR A 294 -3.49 50.36 -38.27
N ALA A 295 -4.26 49.28 -38.41
CA ALA A 295 -5.68 49.21 -37.99
C ALA A 295 -5.92 49.60 -36.52
N LYS A 296 -4.94 49.36 -35.64
CA LYS A 296 -4.98 49.75 -34.22
C LYS A 296 -5.09 51.27 -33.99
N PHE A 297 -4.63 52.09 -34.93
CA PHE A 297 -4.64 53.55 -34.82
C PHE A 297 -5.85 54.18 -35.54
N HIS A 298 -6.65 53.40 -36.28
CA HIS A 298 -7.76 53.94 -37.10
C HIS A 298 -8.81 54.69 -36.29
N GLU A 299 -9.11 54.24 -35.08
CA GLU A 299 -10.06 54.91 -34.18
C GLU A 299 -9.50 56.26 -33.70
N GLU A 300 -8.22 56.30 -33.33
CA GLU A 300 -7.57 57.55 -32.92
C GLU A 300 -7.48 58.55 -34.08
N ILE A 301 -7.22 58.08 -35.29
CA ILE A 301 -7.25 58.90 -36.52
C ILE A 301 -8.66 59.40 -36.80
N ALA A 302 -9.69 58.56 -36.65
CA ALA A 302 -11.08 58.99 -36.82
C ALA A 302 -11.46 60.10 -35.82
N ASN A 303 -11.08 59.94 -34.56
CA ASN A 303 -11.30 60.95 -33.51
C ASN A 303 -10.54 62.25 -33.81
N LEU A 304 -9.30 62.16 -34.29
CA LEU A 304 -8.50 63.33 -34.67
C LEU A 304 -9.07 64.05 -35.89
N ASN A 305 -9.64 63.31 -36.85
CA ASN A 305 -10.33 63.89 -38.01
C ASN A 305 -11.59 64.66 -37.61
N VAL A 306 -12.35 64.18 -36.61
CA VAL A 306 -13.47 64.93 -36.04
C VAL A 306 -12.97 66.24 -35.41
N LYS A 307 -11.86 66.20 -34.66
CA LYS A 307 -11.23 67.41 -34.11
C LYS A 307 -10.75 68.38 -35.20
N ILE A 308 -10.17 67.89 -36.30
CA ILE A 308 -9.77 68.73 -37.45
C ILE A 308 -10.99 69.45 -38.03
N LEU A 309 -12.09 68.75 -38.27
CA LEU A 309 -13.30 69.38 -38.81
C LEU A 309 -13.88 70.43 -37.85
N GLY A 310 -13.92 70.14 -36.55
CA GLY A 310 -14.31 71.10 -35.52
C GLY A 310 -13.41 72.34 -35.49
N GLY A 311 -12.09 72.16 -35.49
CA GLY A 311 -11.12 73.24 -35.53
C GLY A 311 -11.23 74.10 -36.79
N LYS A 312 -11.53 73.51 -37.96
CA LYS A 312 -11.82 74.26 -39.19
C LYS A 312 -13.04 75.18 -38.99
N MET A 313 -14.11 74.67 -38.39
CA MET A 313 -15.32 75.48 -38.13
C MET A 313 -15.05 76.62 -37.15
N GLU A 314 -14.32 76.36 -36.06
CA GLU A 314 -13.95 77.38 -35.08
C GLU A 314 -13.11 78.52 -35.70
N TYR A 315 -12.08 78.18 -36.48
CA TYR A 315 -11.26 79.17 -37.17
C TYR A 315 -12.06 79.94 -38.21
N GLN A 316 -12.92 79.27 -38.99
CA GLN A 316 -13.77 79.96 -39.97
C GLN A 316 -14.73 80.94 -39.30
N HIS A 317 -15.37 80.53 -38.20
CA HIS A 317 -16.27 81.40 -37.45
C HIS A 317 -15.53 82.63 -36.90
N PHE A 318 -14.40 82.42 -36.23
CA PHE A 318 -13.57 83.53 -35.73
C PHE A 318 -13.17 84.51 -36.83
N LEU A 319 -12.68 84.00 -37.97
CA LEU A 319 -12.29 84.84 -39.11
C LEU A 319 -13.49 85.55 -39.76
N GLU A 320 -14.66 84.90 -39.81
CA GLU A 320 -15.88 85.49 -40.35
C GLU A 320 -16.36 86.66 -39.49
N GLU A 321 -16.38 86.52 -38.17
CA GLU A 321 -16.76 87.60 -37.25
C GLU A 321 -15.85 88.83 -37.42
N LEU A 322 -14.54 88.60 -37.54
CA LEU A 322 -13.57 89.65 -37.84
C LEU A 322 -13.83 90.32 -39.21
N ARG A 323 -14.12 89.51 -40.25
CA ARG A 323 -14.41 90.02 -41.60
C ARG A 323 -15.68 90.86 -41.60
N GLN A 324 -16.74 90.40 -40.92
CA GLN A 324 -18.02 91.11 -40.84
C GLN A 324 -17.88 92.45 -40.11
N ALA A 325 -17.08 92.51 -39.04
CA ALA A 325 -16.80 93.79 -38.38
C ALA A 325 -16.08 94.78 -39.30
N LEU A 326 -15.10 94.33 -40.10
CA LEU A 326 -14.45 95.17 -41.11
C LEU A 326 -15.42 95.61 -42.23
N ILE A 327 -16.33 94.72 -42.68
CA ILE A 327 -17.35 95.05 -43.68
C ILE A 327 -18.34 96.08 -43.12
N LEU A 328 -18.81 95.90 -41.89
CA LEU A 328 -19.70 96.85 -41.21
C LEU A 328 -19.02 98.21 -41.04
N ARG A 329 -17.73 98.21 -40.65
CA ARG A 329 -16.93 99.44 -40.58
C ARG A 329 -16.79 100.10 -41.95
N LYS A 330 -16.65 99.32 -43.03
CA LYS A 330 -16.60 99.84 -44.40
C LYS A 330 -17.90 100.52 -44.82
N GLN A 331 -19.05 99.94 -44.46
CA GLN A 331 -20.37 100.49 -44.77
C GLN A 331 -20.65 101.81 -44.03
N ASN A 332 -20.03 101.99 -42.86
CA ASN A 332 -20.17 103.20 -42.04
C ASN A 332 -18.81 103.73 -41.56
N ILE A 333 -18.07 104.35 -42.49
CA ILE A 333 -16.66 104.74 -42.28
C ILE A 333 -16.44 105.82 -41.22
N PHE A 334 -17.47 106.60 -40.84
CA PHE A 334 -17.35 107.66 -39.84
C PHE A 334 -17.76 107.24 -38.43
N VAL A 335 -18.50 106.14 -38.28
CA VAL A 335 -18.92 105.64 -36.96
C VAL A 335 -17.98 104.52 -36.47
N PRO A 336 -17.13 104.77 -35.46
CA PRO A 336 -16.30 103.73 -34.87
C PRO A 336 -17.17 102.61 -34.30
N LEU A 337 -16.71 101.36 -34.41
CA LEU A 337 -17.36 100.23 -33.77
C LEU A 337 -16.77 100.00 -32.37
N ASN A 338 -17.52 99.30 -31.53
CA ASN A 338 -17.00 98.80 -30.25
C ASN A 338 -15.94 97.74 -30.50
N GLU A 339 -14.99 97.64 -29.58
CA GLU A 339 -13.96 96.61 -29.59
C GLU A 339 -14.59 95.21 -29.52
N LEU A 340 -14.15 94.30 -30.40
CA LEU A 340 -14.57 92.91 -30.36
C LEU A 340 -13.85 92.15 -29.24
N THR A 341 -14.60 91.38 -28.46
CA THR A 341 -14.08 90.51 -27.40
C THR A 341 -14.17 89.03 -27.78
N LEU A 342 -13.47 88.64 -28.84
CA LEU A 342 -13.44 87.25 -29.33
C LEU A 342 -12.22 86.49 -28.75
N ARG A 343 -12.35 85.17 -28.58
CA ARG A 343 -11.19 84.31 -28.26
C ARG A 343 -10.63 83.73 -29.54
N ALA A 344 -9.36 84.03 -29.85
CA ALA A 344 -8.68 83.39 -30.97
C ALA A 344 -8.56 81.88 -30.72
N PRO A 345 -8.99 81.03 -31.67
CA PRO A 345 -8.89 79.58 -31.53
C PRO A 345 -7.42 79.12 -31.59
N SER A 346 -7.11 78.05 -30.87
CA SER A 346 -5.78 77.41 -30.81
C SER A 346 -5.87 75.89 -30.94
N THR A 347 -7.01 75.37 -31.39
CA THR A 347 -7.31 73.93 -31.44
C THR A 347 -6.36 73.15 -32.35
N PHE A 348 -5.80 73.78 -33.37
CA PHE A 348 -4.82 73.13 -34.25
C PHE A 348 -3.47 72.84 -33.58
N ASP A 349 -3.08 73.56 -32.53
CA ASP A 349 -1.81 73.30 -31.84
C ASP A 349 -1.82 71.90 -31.19
N GLU A 350 -2.91 71.55 -30.49
CA GLU A 350 -3.10 70.21 -29.90
C GLU A 350 -3.23 69.12 -30.96
N ILE A 351 -3.95 69.41 -32.06
CA ILE A 351 -4.15 68.47 -33.16
C ILE A 351 -2.81 68.08 -33.81
N VAL A 352 -1.93 69.07 -34.06
CA VAL A 352 -0.61 68.85 -34.65
C VAL A 352 0.25 67.98 -33.76
N GLU A 353 0.31 68.26 -32.46
CA GLU A 353 1.11 67.46 -31.51
C GLU A 353 0.57 66.03 -31.36
N ARG A 354 -0.76 65.86 -31.33
CA ARG A 354 -1.37 64.51 -31.29
C ARG A 354 -1.10 63.74 -32.58
N TYR A 355 -1.16 64.39 -33.73
CA TYR A 355 -0.83 63.78 -35.02
C TYR A 355 0.62 63.29 -35.05
N LYS A 356 1.59 64.13 -34.67
CA LYS A 356 3.02 63.75 -34.61
C LYS A 356 3.23 62.53 -33.73
N THR A 357 2.60 62.50 -32.56
CA THR A 357 2.68 61.35 -31.65
C THR A 357 2.12 60.08 -32.29
N LEU A 358 0.95 60.16 -32.94
CA LEU A 358 0.34 59.01 -33.63
C LEU A 358 1.19 58.53 -34.80
N HIS A 359 1.76 59.46 -35.57
CA HIS A 359 2.64 59.14 -36.69
C HIS A 359 3.90 58.42 -36.22
N LEU A 360 4.56 58.92 -35.16
CA LEU A 360 5.72 58.26 -34.56
C LEU A 360 5.37 56.86 -34.05
N ASN A 361 4.25 56.71 -33.33
CA ASN A 361 3.80 55.40 -32.85
C ASN A 361 3.51 54.42 -34.00
N ASN A 362 2.99 54.92 -35.12
CA ASN A 362 2.74 54.14 -36.33
C ASN A 362 4.05 53.68 -36.99
N GLN A 363 5.07 54.55 -37.05
CA GLN A 363 6.41 54.21 -37.53
C GLN A 363 7.07 53.16 -36.63
N THR A 364 7.11 53.38 -35.31
CA THR A 364 7.66 52.41 -34.35
C THR A 364 6.96 51.05 -34.44
N TYR A 365 5.64 51.05 -34.65
CA TYR A 365 4.90 49.80 -34.87
C TYR A 365 5.30 49.11 -36.19
N SER A 366 5.57 49.89 -37.24
CA SER A 366 6.09 49.38 -38.52
C SER A 366 7.47 48.76 -38.37
N ASP A 367 8.39 49.45 -37.70
CA ASP A 367 9.78 48.99 -37.48
C ASP A 367 9.82 47.67 -36.72
N ASN A 368 8.89 47.47 -35.78
CA ASN A 368 8.78 46.29 -34.95
C ASN A 368 7.69 45.31 -35.43
N LEU A 369 7.20 45.45 -36.67
CA LEU A 369 6.07 44.64 -37.17
C LEU A 369 6.36 43.14 -37.11
N SER A 370 7.61 42.73 -37.38
CA SER A 370 8.00 41.32 -37.28
C SER A 370 7.88 40.80 -35.85
N GLU A 371 8.35 41.56 -34.87
CA GLU A 371 8.28 41.17 -33.46
C GLU A 371 6.82 41.14 -32.96
N VAL A 372 6.01 42.15 -33.33
CA VAL A 372 4.58 42.19 -33.01
C VAL A 372 3.86 40.95 -33.55
N LYS A 373 4.18 40.55 -34.80
CA LYS A 373 3.63 39.33 -35.38
C LYS A 373 4.05 38.07 -34.64
N GLU A 374 5.32 37.94 -34.26
CA GLU A 374 5.79 36.78 -33.49
C GLU A 374 5.12 36.70 -32.12
N ILE A 375 5.03 37.81 -31.39
CA ILE A 375 4.30 37.88 -30.11
C ILE A 375 2.84 37.46 -30.29
N ALA A 376 2.17 37.97 -31.32
CA ALA A 376 0.79 37.60 -31.62
C ALA A 376 0.64 36.10 -31.91
N ARG A 377 1.53 35.52 -32.74
CA ARG A 377 1.55 34.08 -33.05
C ARG A 377 1.75 33.24 -31.80
N GLU A 378 2.67 33.62 -30.92
CA GLU A 378 2.90 32.92 -29.65
C GLU A 378 1.66 32.96 -28.74
N LYS A 379 1.06 34.14 -28.56
CA LYS A 379 -0.15 34.28 -27.73
C LYS A 379 -1.31 33.47 -28.29
N LEU A 380 -1.50 33.46 -29.61
CA LEU A 380 -2.51 32.64 -30.28
C LEU A 380 -2.22 31.14 -30.15
N LYS A 381 -0.96 30.73 -30.27
CA LYS A 381 -0.48 29.35 -30.06
C LYS A 381 -0.83 28.86 -28.67
N TYR A 382 -0.43 29.61 -27.63
CA TYR A 382 -0.67 29.24 -26.24
C TYR A 382 -2.16 29.19 -25.88
N HIS A 383 -2.96 30.07 -26.48
CA HIS A 383 -4.42 30.01 -26.34
C HIS A 383 -5.03 28.74 -26.96
N GLU A 384 -4.59 28.35 -28.16
CA GLU A 384 -5.07 27.13 -28.80
C GLU A 384 -4.60 25.87 -28.05
N ILE A 385 -3.40 25.89 -27.47
CA ILE A 385 -2.93 24.83 -26.55
C ILE A 385 -3.86 24.75 -25.33
N TYR A 386 -4.13 25.87 -24.66
CA TYR A 386 -5.05 25.93 -23.52
C TYR A 386 -6.41 25.29 -23.86
N LYS A 387 -7.01 25.64 -25.01
CA LYS A 387 -8.28 25.04 -25.45
C LYS A 387 -8.18 23.53 -25.69
N LYS A 388 -7.06 23.03 -26.20
CA LYS A 388 -6.83 21.58 -26.38
C LYS A 388 -6.71 20.87 -25.03
N LEU A 389 -6.06 21.49 -24.04
CA LEU A 389 -5.94 20.96 -22.68
C LEU A 389 -7.29 20.89 -21.97
N GLU A 390 -8.09 21.95 -22.06
CA GLU A 390 -9.45 22.01 -21.51
C GLU A 390 -10.33 20.91 -22.12
N ARG A 391 -10.37 20.78 -23.46
CA ARG A 391 -11.15 19.73 -24.14
C ARG A 391 -10.75 18.30 -23.77
N PHE A 392 -9.51 18.10 -23.34
CA PHE A 392 -8.99 16.81 -22.90
C PHE A 392 -9.18 16.56 -21.40
N ASN A 393 -9.69 17.55 -20.65
CA ASN A 393 -9.72 17.56 -19.19
C ASN A 393 -8.34 17.25 -18.60
N TYR A 394 -7.31 17.91 -19.11
CA TYR A 394 -5.91 17.58 -18.84
C TYR A 394 -5.57 17.57 -17.34
N ASN A 395 -6.09 18.53 -16.56
CA ASN A 395 -5.88 18.59 -15.12
C ASN A 395 -6.43 17.37 -14.38
N GLU A 396 -7.62 16.88 -14.75
CA GLU A 396 -8.17 15.63 -14.20
C GLU A 396 -7.33 14.42 -14.60
N LYS A 397 -6.83 14.38 -15.85
CA LYS A 397 -5.89 13.33 -16.28
C LYS A 397 -4.59 13.36 -15.48
N LEU A 398 -4.05 14.53 -15.14
CA LEU A 398 -2.87 14.64 -14.28
C LEU A 398 -3.13 14.11 -12.86
N LYS A 399 -4.32 14.39 -12.29
CA LYS A 399 -4.73 13.81 -11.00
C LYS A 399 -4.78 12.28 -11.08
N THR A 400 -5.41 11.71 -12.12
CA THR A 400 -5.43 10.25 -12.33
C THR A 400 -4.03 9.68 -12.51
N LEU A 401 -3.15 10.35 -13.26
CA LEU A 401 -1.75 9.91 -13.43
C LEU A 401 -1.01 9.86 -12.10
N ASN A 402 -1.17 10.87 -11.25
CA ASN A 402 -0.55 10.91 -9.93
C ASN A 402 -1.13 9.84 -8.99
N PHE A 403 -2.45 9.61 -9.04
CA PHE A 403 -3.08 8.51 -8.31
C PHE A 403 -2.48 7.15 -8.71
N LEU A 404 -2.40 6.85 -10.02
CA LEU A 404 -1.83 5.60 -10.52
C LEU A 404 -0.34 5.45 -10.18
N LYS A 405 0.43 6.54 -10.19
CA LYS A 405 1.84 6.53 -9.73
C LYS A 405 1.92 6.15 -8.24
N ASN A 406 1.06 6.72 -7.41
CA ASN A 406 1.04 6.44 -5.98
C ASN A 406 0.58 5.00 -5.70
N ASP A 407 -0.50 4.53 -6.34
CA ASP A 407 -0.98 3.15 -6.22
C ASP A 407 0.12 2.13 -6.60
N ARG A 408 0.78 2.34 -7.75
CA ARG A 408 1.90 1.49 -8.18
C ARG A 408 3.05 1.51 -7.17
N ASN A 409 3.37 2.66 -6.58
CA ASN A 409 4.46 2.76 -5.61
C ASN A 409 4.11 2.06 -4.29
N ILE A 410 2.88 2.21 -3.79
CA ILE A 410 2.39 1.50 -2.60
C ILE A 410 2.49 -0.01 -2.80
N LYS A 411 1.98 -0.51 -3.93
CA LYS A 411 2.03 -1.95 -4.27
C LYS A 411 3.46 -2.44 -4.49
N LYS A 412 4.35 -1.60 -5.03
CA LYS A 412 5.77 -1.92 -5.17
C LYS A 412 6.43 -2.10 -3.80
N THR A 413 6.23 -1.16 -2.88
CA THR A 413 6.79 -1.24 -1.52
C THR A 413 6.28 -2.47 -0.80
N LEU A 414 4.97 -2.75 -0.86
CA LEU A 414 4.39 -3.98 -0.30
C LEU A 414 5.05 -5.25 -0.87
N LEU A 415 5.28 -5.30 -2.19
CA LEU A 415 5.97 -6.43 -2.83
C LEU A 415 7.43 -6.56 -2.36
N GLU A 416 8.15 -5.46 -2.20
CA GLU A 416 9.53 -5.45 -1.69
C GLU A 416 9.60 -5.92 -0.23
N ASP A 417 8.67 -5.47 0.62
CA ASP A 417 8.57 -5.90 2.03
C ASP A 417 8.27 -7.40 2.12
N LYS A 418 7.29 -7.90 1.35
CA LYS A 418 6.96 -9.33 1.31
C LYS A 418 8.10 -10.19 0.77
N LYS A 419 8.89 -9.68 -0.19
CA LYS A 419 10.09 -10.38 -0.66
C LYS A 419 11.13 -10.49 0.44
N LYS A 420 11.30 -9.43 1.23
CA LYS A 420 12.20 -9.45 2.38
C LYS A 420 11.74 -10.46 3.42
N GLU A 421 10.44 -10.48 3.76
CA GLU A 421 9.85 -11.50 4.64
C GLU A 421 10.11 -12.93 4.12
N ALA A 422 10.00 -13.16 2.80
CA ALA A 422 10.26 -14.45 2.19
C ALA A 422 11.74 -14.88 2.31
N GLU A 423 12.69 -13.95 2.09
CA GLU A 423 14.12 -14.21 2.26
C GLU A 423 14.51 -14.44 3.73
N GLU A 424 13.94 -13.66 4.65
CA GLU A 424 14.11 -13.88 6.10
C GLU A 424 13.59 -15.26 6.51
N ALA A 425 12.40 -15.64 6.03
CA ALA A 425 11.83 -16.95 6.30
C ALA A 425 12.67 -18.11 5.72
N LYS A 426 13.28 -17.89 4.55
CA LYS A 426 14.20 -18.85 3.91
C LYS A 426 15.49 -19.01 4.73
N ALA A 427 16.09 -17.92 5.18
CA ALA A 427 17.30 -17.95 6.00
C ALA A 427 17.05 -18.67 7.35
N GLU A 428 15.90 -18.42 7.98
CA GLU A 428 15.46 -19.15 9.19
C GLU A 428 15.32 -20.65 8.92
N LEU A 429 14.72 -21.04 7.78
CA LEU A 429 14.62 -22.45 7.38
C LEU A 429 16.01 -23.08 7.19
N GLU A 430 16.91 -22.42 6.46
CA GLU A 430 18.29 -22.89 6.25
C GLU A 430 19.05 -23.04 7.58
N ALA A 431 18.84 -22.13 8.54
CA ALA A 431 19.43 -22.21 9.86
C ALA A 431 18.91 -23.39 10.71
N LEU A 432 17.62 -23.73 10.61
CA LEU A 432 17.05 -24.92 11.26
C LEU A 432 17.59 -26.21 10.62
N LEU A 433 17.67 -26.23 9.29
CA LEU A 433 18.20 -27.35 8.52
C LEU A 433 19.66 -27.66 8.87
N LEU A 434 20.50 -26.64 9.05
CA LEU A 434 21.90 -26.81 9.49
C LEU A 434 22.06 -27.40 10.90
N GLN A 435 21.05 -27.28 11.76
CA GLN A 435 21.07 -27.86 13.12
C GLN A 435 20.73 -29.35 13.12
N THR A 436 20.30 -29.93 12.00
CA THR A 436 20.02 -31.36 11.90
C THR A 436 21.30 -32.19 12.04
N VAL A 437 21.16 -33.34 12.70
CA VAL A 437 22.24 -34.26 13.05
C VAL A 437 22.25 -35.44 12.08
N ASP A 438 23.45 -35.86 11.68
CA ASP A 438 23.62 -37.07 10.89
C ASP A 438 23.51 -38.32 11.78
N GLU A 439 22.57 -39.20 11.45
CA GLU A 439 22.26 -40.44 12.18
C GLU A 439 22.60 -41.69 11.35
N SER A 440 23.40 -41.54 10.28
CA SER A 440 23.58 -42.60 9.28
C SER A 440 24.22 -43.85 9.88
N GLN A 441 25.16 -43.68 10.81
CA GLN A 441 25.76 -44.81 11.52
C GLN A 441 24.75 -45.53 12.42
N ALA A 442 23.85 -44.79 13.09
CA ALA A 442 22.79 -45.39 13.89
C ALA A 442 21.83 -46.18 13.00
N ALA A 443 21.44 -45.63 11.84
CA ALA A 443 20.59 -46.31 10.86
C ALA A 443 21.22 -47.61 10.33
N ILE A 444 22.51 -47.60 9.98
CA ILE A 444 23.26 -48.81 9.55
C ILE A 444 23.22 -49.88 10.65
N ASN A 445 23.52 -49.49 11.89
CA ASN A 445 23.54 -50.41 13.02
C ASN A 445 22.15 -50.97 13.34
N MET A 446 21.10 -50.14 13.21
CA MET A 446 19.71 -50.58 13.35
C MET A 446 19.33 -51.59 12.27
N ASN A 447 19.65 -51.33 11.00
CA ASN A 447 19.38 -52.26 9.91
C ASN A 447 20.04 -53.63 10.15
N ALA A 448 21.27 -53.66 10.67
CA ALA A 448 21.95 -54.90 11.02
C ALA A 448 21.30 -55.66 12.20
N LEU A 449 20.62 -54.95 13.11
CA LEU A 449 19.85 -55.56 14.20
C LEU A 449 18.47 -56.04 13.72
N LEU A 450 17.83 -55.27 12.84
CA LEU A 450 16.56 -55.64 12.22
C LEU A 450 16.72 -56.88 11.32
N GLU A 451 17.83 -57.02 10.59
CA GLU A 451 18.07 -58.21 9.75
C GLU A 451 18.14 -59.52 10.57
N LYS A 452 18.68 -59.45 11.81
CA LYS A 452 18.77 -60.62 12.71
C LYS A 452 17.42 -61.12 13.21
N LEU A 453 16.33 -60.38 13.00
CA LEU A 453 14.98 -60.76 13.41
C LEU A 453 14.33 -61.83 12.52
N GLY A 454 14.94 -62.18 11.38
CA GLY A 454 14.43 -63.21 10.46
C GLY A 454 13.20 -62.78 9.64
N ASN A 455 12.39 -61.84 10.13
CA ASN A 455 11.36 -61.13 9.35
C ASN A 455 11.97 -59.85 8.77
N ARG A 456 12.39 -59.88 7.50
CA ARG A 456 12.87 -58.71 6.75
C ARG A 456 11.71 -57.75 6.41
N SER A 457 10.97 -57.24 7.40
CA SER A 457 9.79 -56.40 7.12
C SER A 457 10.14 -55.09 6.43
N PHE A 458 11.22 -54.42 6.88
CA PHE A 458 11.69 -53.17 6.31
C PHE A 458 13.16 -52.84 6.65
N THR A 459 13.76 -51.89 5.93
CA THR A 459 15.06 -51.25 6.24
C THR A 459 14.95 -49.72 6.15
N LEU A 460 15.87 -49.03 6.81
CA LEU A 460 16.02 -47.58 6.77
C LEU A 460 17.09 -47.18 5.74
N GLU A 461 16.72 -46.42 4.73
CA GLU A 461 17.65 -45.90 3.72
C GLU A 461 17.78 -44.39 3.85
N SER A 462 19.01 -43.88 3.89
CA SER A 462 19.26 -42.44 4.02
C SER A 462 18.78 -41.72 2.77
N ILE A 463 18.05 -40.63 2.96
CA ILE A 463 17.79 -39.70 1.86
C ILE A 463 19.00 -38.79 1.75
N GLU A 464 19.72 -38.88 0.62
CA GLU A 464 20.79 -37.93 0.30
C GLU A 464 20.19 -36.55 0.03
N ASN A 465 20.19 -35.70 1.06
CA ASN A 465 19.80 -34.31 0.96
C ASN A 465 20.85 -33.47 1.69
N ASP A 466 21.64 -32.70 0.94
CA ASP A 466 22.68 -31.83 1.48
C ASP A 466 22.15 -30.80 2.50
N ALA A 467 20.85 -30.48 2.45
CA ALA A 467 20.24 -29.51 3.33
C ALA A 467 19.70 -30.11 4.64
N GLN A 468 19.10 -31.31 4.63
CA GLN A 468 18.44 -31.89 5.81
C GLN A 468 19.01 -33.27 6.15
N LYS A 469 19.75 -33.36 7.26
CA LYS A 469 20.37 -34.60 7.73
C LYS A 469 19.39 -35.44 8.57
N GLY A 470 19.74 -36.70 8.77
CA GLY A 470 19.01 -37.62 9.65
C GLY A 470 17.61 -38.01 9.13
N GLN A 471 17.43 -37.98 7.81
CA GLN A 471 16.17 -38.34 7.14
C GLN A 471 16.32 -39.72 6.49
N TYR A 472 15.39 -40.63 6.80
CA TYR A 472 15.44 -42.00 6.30
C TYR A 472 14.10 -42.40 5.67
N GLN A 473 14.14 -42.83 4.42
CA GLN A 473 13.00 -43.50 3.80
C GLN A 473 12.94 -44.95 4.24
N ILE A 474 11.76 -45.54 4.12
CA ILE A 474 11.51 -46.92 4.53
C ILE A 474 11.42 -47.79 3.29
N LEU A 475 12.29 -48.80 3.19
CA LEU A 475 12.23 -49.82 2.15
C LEU A 475 11.52 -51.06 2.69
N GLY A 476 10.55 -51.60 1.96
CA GLY A 476 9.91 -52.87 2.30
C GLY A 476 10.83 -54.08 2.05
N HIS A 477 10.35 -55.28 2.41
CA HIS A 477 11.02 -56.55 2.09
C HIS A 477 11.33 -56.71 0.59
N ASP A 478 10.46 -56.17 -0.26
CA ASP A 478 10.57 -56.22 -1.72
C ASP A 478 11.61 -55.22 -2.28
N GLY A 479 12.22 -54.39 -1.43
CA GLY A 479 13.19 -53.37 -1.80
C GLY A 479 12.54 -52.07 -2.31
N ASN A 480 11.22 -51.96 -2.31
CA ASN A 480 10.52 -50.75 -2.76
C ASN A 480 10.30 -49.77 -1.61
N VAL A 481 10.33 -48.47 -1.92
CA VAL A 481 9.98 -47.40 -0.96
C VAL A 481 8.51 -47.54 -0.58
N ARG A 482 8.24 -47.61 0.73
CA ARG A 482 6.88 -47.56 1.28
C ARG A 482 6.56 -46.18 1.86
N SER A 483 5.28 -45.84 1.94
CA SER A 483 4.86 -44.65 2.68
C SER A 483 5.15 -44.83 4.17
N ILE A 484 5.60 -43.78 4.84
CA ILE A 484 5.78 -43.76 6.31
C ILE A 484 4.47 -44.01 7.06
N ASP A 485 3.32 -43.73 6.44
CA ASP A 485 1.99 -44.01 6.99
C ASP A 485 1.71 -45.51 7.12
N THR A 486 2.46 -46.34 6.39
CA THR A 486 2.32 -47.81 6.43
C THR A 486 3.11 -48.46 7.55
N LEU A 487 3.98 -47.72 8.26
CA LEU A 487 4.67 -48.22 9.44
C LEU A 487 3.67 -48.40 10.59
N SER A 488 3.53 -49.63 11.06
CA SER A 488 2.74 -49.94 12.24
C SER A 488 3.33 -49.30 13.51
N THR A 489 2.48 -49.11 14.53
CA THR A 489 2.91 -48.62 15.86
C THR A 489 4.06 -49.47 16.44
N GLY A 490 4.04 -50.78 16.19
CA GLY A 490 5.11 -51.69 16.58
C GLY A 490 6.42 -51.45 15.84
N GLU A 491 6.37 -51.26 14.52
CA GLU A 491 7.56 -50.95 13.71
C GLU A 491 8.18 -49.59 14.11
N LYS A 492 7.35 -48.57 14.39
CA LYS A 492 7.84 -47.29 14.93
C LYS A 492 8.50 -47.47 16.30
N ASN A 493 7.89 -48.26 17.19
CA ASN A 493 8.45 -48.53 18.51
C ASN A 493 9.78 -49.29 18.45
N ILE A 494 9.95 -50.25 17.54
CA ILE A 494 11.22 -50.99 17.44
C ILE A 494 12.34 -50.12 16.90
N VAL A 495 12.09 -49.28 15.88
CA VAL A 495 13.10 -48.33 15.38
C VAL A 495 13.54 -47.39 16.50
N ALA A 496 12.57 -46.82 17.22
CA ALA A 496 12.85 -45.91 18.31
C ALA A 496 13.64 -46.56 19.45
N PHE A 497 13.26 -47.79 19.82
CA PHE A 497 13.95 -48.54 20.86
C PHE A 497 15.39 -48.85 20.47
N LEU A 498 15.61 -49.31 19.22
CA LEU A 498 16.96 -49.63 18.74
C LEU A 498 17.83 -48.39 18.65
N TRP A 499 17.31 -47.28 18.12
CA TRP A 499 18.01 -46.01 18.11
C TRP A 499 18.40 -45.60 19.54
N PHE A 500 17.46 -45.66 20.49
CA PHE A 500 17.72 -45.28 21.87
C PHE A 500 18.83 -46.13 22.48
N VAL A 501 18.78 -47.45 22.32
CA VAL A 501 19.80 -48.37 22.85
C VAL A 501 21.17 -48.13 22.21
N LEU A 502 21.24 -47.94 20.89
CA LEU A 502 22.49 -47.62 20.19
C LEU A 502 23.05 -46.26 20.62
N ASN A 503 22.18 -45.27 20.82
CA ASN A 503 22.60 -43.94 21.26
C ASN A 503 23.12 -43.95 22.71
N LEU A 504 22.74 -44.91 23.55
CA LEU A 504 23.40 -45.11 24.86
C LEU A 504 24.89 -45.39 24.70
N GLU A 505 25.31 -46.06 23.62
CA GLU A 505 26.72 -46.42 23.33
C GLU A 505 27.51 -45.27 22.69
N ASN A 506 26.86 -44.15 22.38
CA ASN A 506 27.50 -42.99 21.75
C ASN A 506 28.44 -42.28 22.74
N VAL A 507 29.75 -42.44 22.51
CA VAL A 507 30.83 -41.87 23.32
C VAL A 507 30.88 -40.34 23.27
N ASN A 508 30.26 -39.70 22.27
CA ASN A 508 30.23 -38.24 22.19
C ASN A 508 29.21 -37.61 23.17
N LEU A 509 28.35 -38.43 23.78
CA LEU A 509 27.34 -38.01 24.75
C LEU A 509 27.70 -38.40 26.19
N THR A 510 28.94 -38.85 26.46
CA THR A 510 29.37 -39.12 27.83
C THR A 510 29.65 -37.82 28.56
N THR A 511 28.84 -37.54 29.58
CA THR A 511 29.08 -36.47 30.55
C THR A 511 29.89 -37.00 31.74
N ASN A 512 30.43 -36.09 32.57
CA ASN A 512 31.07 -36.46 33.84
C ASN A 512 30.05 -36.96 34.90
N LYS A 513 28.74 -36.91 34.60
CA LYS A 513 27.66 -37.32 35.50
C LYS A 513 27.43 -38.83 35.41
N GLN A 514 26.95 -39.42 36.51
CA GLN A 514 26.49 -40.82 36.48
C GLN A 514 25.22 -40.94 35.64
N GLU A 515 25.14 -41.99 34.81
CA GLU A 515 24.03 -42.24 33.91
C GLU A 515 22.85 -42.93 34.62
N VAL A 516 21.64 -42.41 34.41
CA VAL A 516 20.36 -42.98 34.83
C VAL A 516 19.52 -43.25 33.58
N ILE A 517 19.27 -44.52 33.29
CA ILE A 517 18.49 -44.95 32.12
C ILE A 517 17.10 -45.38 32.57
N ILE A 518 16.07 -44.89 31.90
CA ILE A 518 14.68 -45.19 32.21
C ILE A 518 14.01 -45.71 30.94
N PHE A 519 13.42 -46.90 31.02
CA PHE A 519 12.54 -47.45 30.00
C PHE A 519 11.11 -47.41 30.55
N ASP A 520 10.28 -46.50 30.02
CA ASP A 520 8.88 -46.38 30.39
C ASP A 520 8.01 -47.07 29.34
N ASP A 521 7.48 -48.23 29.70
CA ASP A 521 6.72 -49.12 28.81
C ASP A 521 7.43 -49.38 27.47
N PRO A 522 8.64 -49.97 27.49
CA PRO A 522 9.45 -50.16 26.28
C PRO A 522 8.81 -51.06 25.21
N MET A 523 7.74 -51.75 25.56
CA MET A 523 7.02 -52.68 24.71
C MET A 523 5.59 -52.18 24.49
N ASN A 524 5.29 -51.75 23.27
CA ASN A 524 3.96 -51.28 22.89
C ASN A 524 3.62 -51.77 21.47
N SER A 525 2.51 -52.48 21.33
CA SER A 525 1.96 -52.91 20.03
C SER A 525 2.96 -53.65 19.13
N ASN A 526 3.91 -54.38 19.73
CA ASN A 526 4.97 -55.14 19.05
C ASN A 526 4.57 -56.61 18.84
N ASP A 527 4.95 -57.18 17.69
CA ASP A 527 4.84 -58.62 17.42
C ASP A 527 5.85 -59.44 18.25
N ASP A 528 5.65 -60.77 18.33
CA ASP A 528 6.47 -61.66 19.17
C ASP A 528 7.98 -61.55 18.89
N THR A 529 8.34 -61.34 17.62
CA THR A 529 9.72 -61.19 17.15
C THR A 529 10.35 -59.89 17.68
N ALA A 530 9.67 -58.76 17.53
CA ALA A 530 10.11 -57.48 18.07
C ALA A 530 10.17 -57.48 19.61
N GLN A 531 9.20 -58.13 20.27
CA GLN A 531 9.23 -58.31 21.73
C GLN A 531 10.49 -59.06 22.17
N TYR A 532 10.85 -60.15 21.49
CA TYR A 532 12.03 -60.93 21.81
C TYR A 532 13.34 -60.12 21.66
N LEU A 533 13.44 -59.28 20.62
CA LEU A 533 14.60 -58.40 20.44
C LEU A 533 14.71 -57.34 21.55
N ILE A 534 13.60 -56.69 21.90
CA ILE A 534 13.56 -55.70 22.99
C ILE A 534 14.01 -56.36 24.30
N ILE A 535 13.47 -57.55 24.62
CA ILE A 535 13.84 -58.33 25.81
C ILE A 535 15.33 -58.67 25.79
N THR A 536 15.84 -59.20 24.67
CA THR A 536 17.24 -59.60 24.54
C THR A 536 18.18 -58.41 24.74
N LYS A 537 17.91 -57.29 24.08
CA LYS A 537 18.71 -56.06 24.19
C LYS A 537 18.68 -55.45 25.58
N LEU A 538 17.52 -55.45 26.25
CA LEU A 538 17.43 -55.01 27.64
C LEU A 538 18.19 -55.93 28.59
N GLN A 539 18.14 -57.24 28.39
CA GLN A 539 18.94 -58.18 29.18
C GLN A 539 20.44 -57.97 28.97
N GLU A 540 20.89 -57.74 27.74
CA GLU A 540 22.29 -57.38 27.43
C GLU A 540 22.68 -56.08 28.14
N LEU A 541 21.84 -55.03 28.05
CA LEU A 541 22.05 -53.74 28.70
C LEU A 541 22.17 -53.89 30.23
N LEU A 542 21.26 -54.65 30.84
CA LEU A 542 21.25 -54.92 32.28
C LEU A 542 22.52 -55.66 32.74
N ARG A 543 23.09 -56.54 31.90
CA ARG A 543 24.32 -57.30 32.19
C ARG A 543 25.59 -56.48 31.99
N ASN A 544 25.64 -55.70 30.91
CA ASN A 544 26.85 -55.03 30.44
C ASN A 544 27.06 -53.65 31.10
N ARG A 545 25.98 -52.89 31.35
CA ARG A 545 26.09 -51.55 31.99
C ARG A 545 26.13 -51.65 33.51
N LYS A 546 27.28 -51.98 34.09
CA LYS A 546 27.41 -52.10 35.55
C LYS A 546 27.39 -50.76 36.28
N ASP A 547 27.81 -49.67 35.65
CA ASP A 547 27.95 -48.38 36.32
C ASP A 547 26.70 -47.49 36.27
N SER A 548 25.78 -47.75 35.33
CA SER A 548 24.52 -47.01 35.19
C SER A 548 23.42 -47.52 36.11
N GLN A 549 22.58 -46.59 36.59
CA GLN A 549 21.32 -46.95 37.25
C GLN A 549 20.22 -47.15 36.20
N ILE A 550 19.47 -48.24 36.25
CA ILE A 550 18.46 -48.57 35.23
C ILE A 550 17.10 -48.77 35.89
N PHE A 551 16.08 -48.13 35.33
CA PHE A 551 14.68 -48.30 35.68
C PHE A 551 13.93 -48.87 34.48
N ILE A 552 13.24 -50.00 34.65
CA ILE A 552 12.36 -50.57 33.64
C ILE A 552 10.95 -50.58 34.23
N LEU A 553 10.08 -49.75 33.66
CA LEU A 553 8.69 -49.63 34.04
C LEU A 553 7.85 -50.32 32.98
N THR A 554 6.94 -51.19 33.39
CA THR A 554 6.09 -51.90 32.42
C THR A 554 4.71 -52.27 32.95
N HIS A 555 3.70 -52.23 32.08
CA HIS A 555 2.39 -52.86 32.32
C HIS A 555 2.25 -54.25 31.71
N ASN A 556 3.16 -54.64 30.84
CA ASN A 556 3.05 -55.89 30.10
C ASN A 556 3.60 -57.05 30.95
N ILE A 557 2.71 -57.97 31.35
CA ILE A 557 3.06 -59.13 32.19
C ILE A 557 4.05 -60.06 31.47
N HIS A 558 3.81 -60.33 30.18
CA HIS A 558 4.68 -61.21 29.40
C HIS A 558 6.11 -60.66 29.33
N PHE A 559 6.24 -59.38 29.02
CA PHE A 559 7.53 -58.69 29.05
C PHE A 559 8.17 -58.68 30.43
N TYR A 560 7.41 -58.34 31.47
CA TYR A 560 7.90 -58.29 32.84
C TYR A 560 8.49 -59.63 33.32
N LEU A 561 7.83 -60.74 32.97
CA LEU A 561 8.31 -62.08 33.33
C LEU A 561 9.59 -62.43 32.55
N ASN A 562 9.59 -62.21 31.23
CA ASN A 562 10.69 -62.62 30.36
C ASN A 562 11.94 -61.72 30.46
N ALA A 563 11.78 -60.41 30.65
CA ALA A 563 12.90 -59.48 30.79
C ALA A 563 13.71 -59.70 32.09
N ARG A 564 13.16 -60.46 33.05
CA ARG A 564 13.74 -60.73 34.37
C ARG A 564 14.40 -62.11 34.48
N TYR A 565 14.92 -62.63 33.37
CA TYR A 565 15.69 -63.88 33.39
C TYR A 565 16.83 -63.83 34.44
N ASN A 566 16.89 -64.84 35.33
CA ASN A 566 17.82 -64.92 36.47
C ASN A 566 17.87 -63.65 37.36
N TRP A 567 16.77 -62.88 37.43
CA TRP A 567 16.71 -61.65 38.22
C TRP A 567 17.04 -61.86 39.69
N TRP A 568 16.51 -62.93 40.29
CA TRP A 568 16.59 -63.22 41.74
C TRP A 568 17.91 -63.84 42.22
N GLN A 569 18.87 -64.17 41.35
CA GLN A 569 20.15 -64.80 41.75
C GLN A 569 21.16 -63.83 42.39
N LYS A 570 21.03 -62.52 42.17
CA LYS A 570 21.94 -61.46 42.71
C LYS A 570 21.13 -60.25 43.18
N THR A 571 20.57 -60.33 44.39
CA THR A 571 19.50 -59.43 44.86
C THR A 571 19.95 -58.07 45.41
N LYS A 572 21.20 -57.90 45.85
CA LYS A 572 21.62 -56.66 46.54
C LYS A 572 21.55 -55.40 45.66
N GLU A 573 21.72 -55.53 44.35
CA GLU A 573 21.70 -54.41 43.41
C GLU A 573 20.39 -54.27 42.63
N LYS A 574 19.49 -55.25 42.78
CA LYS A 574 18.26 -55.39 41.99
C LYS A 574 17.04 -55.20 42.89
N LYS A 575 16.14 -54.29 42.52
CA LYS A 575 14.92 -54.03 43.26
C LYS A 575 13.70 -54.17 42.36
N THR A 576 12.60 -54.63 42.95
CA THR A 576 11.35 -54.84 42.24
C THR A 576 10.21 -54.22 43.02
N TYR A 577 9.41 -53.41 42.34
CA TYR A 577 8.26 -52.74 42.91
C TYR A 577 7.02 -53.02 42.05
N HIS A 578 5.88 -53.19 42.69
CA HIS A 578 4.58 -53.25 42.04
C HIS A 578 3.79 -51.99 42.35
N LEU A 579 3.13 -51.43 41.33
CA LEU A 579 2.17 -50.35 41.46
C LEU A 579 0.76 -50.97 41.43
N LEU A 580 0.07 -50.87 42.55
CA LEU A 580 -1.23 -51.49 42.79
C LEU A 580 -2.31 -50.39 42.81
N LYS A 581 -3.34 -50.54 41.97
CA LYS A 581 -4.39 -49.53 41.81
C LYS A 581 -5.26 -49.48 43.07
N ASN A 582 -5.47 -48.29 43.61
CA ASN A 582 -6.33 -48.00 44.75
C ASN A 582 -7.27 -46.82 44.45
N GLY A 583 -8.41 -47.11 43.80
CA GLY A 583 -9.28 -46.06 43.26
C GLY A 583 -8.51 -45.22 42.24
N ASP A 584 -8.44 -43.91 42.49
CA ASP A 584 -7.74 -42.93 41.64
C ASP A 584 -6.23 -42.86 41.86
N LYS A 585 -5.71 -43.52 42.91
CA LYS A 585 -4.28 -43.49 43.26
C LYS A 585 -3.63 -44.85 43.09
N ALA A 586 -2.30 -44.88 43.11
CA ALA A 586 -1.51 -46.12 43.15
C ALA A 586 -0.75 -46.27 44.47
N ALA A 587 -0.71 -47.49 44.99
CA ALA A 587 0.17 -47.88 46.09
C ALA A 587 1.44 -48.52 45.52
N VAL A 588 2.60 -48.20 46.09
CA VAL A 588 3.88 -48.81 45.75
C VAL A 588 4.20 -49.92 46.73
N LYS A 589 4.29 -51.16 46.24
CA LYS A 589 4.65 -52.34 47.02
C LYS A 589 6.04 -52.83 46.64
N TYR A 590 6.96 -52.89 47.61
CA TYR A 590 8.28 -53.50 47.41
C TYR A 590 8.19 -55.04 47.47
N ILE A 591 8.80 -55.70 46.48
CA ILE A 591 8.83 -57.16 46.36
C ILE A 591 10.21 -57.67 46.82
N LYS A 592 10.23 -58.38 47.95
CA LYS A 592 11.48 -58.75 48.64
C LYS A 592 12.19 -59.95 48.00
N ASN A 593 11.43 -60.92 47.49
CA ASN A 593 11.98 -62.15 46.91
C ASN A 593 11.02 -62.76 45.88
N GLN A 594 11.47 -63.79 45.17
CA GLN A 594 10.71 -64.46 44.11
C GLN A 594 9.38 -65.07 44.57
N LYS A 595 9.22 -65.44 45.85
CA LYS A 595 7.98 -66.03 46.38
C LYS A 595 6.89 -64.97 46.58
N ASP A 596 7.29 -63.71 46.79
CA ASP A 596 6.37 -62.58 46.97
C ASP A 596 5.89 -61.98 45.63
N ASP A 597 6.34 -62.55 44.50
CA ASP A 597 6.06 -62.10 43.15
C ASP A 597 5.24 -63.11 42.35
N PHE A 598 4.62 -62.68 41.25
CA PHE A 598 3.88 -63.57 40.36
C PHE A 598 4.79 -64.24 39.33
N LYS A 599 4.46 -65.50 38.97
CA LYS A 599 5.18 -66.28 37.95
C LYS A 599 4.40 -66.36 36.64
N THR A 600 3.08 -66.19 36.71
CA THR A 600 2.18 -66.20 35.57
C THR A 600 1.23 -65.00 35.62
N SER A 601 0.54 -64.72 34.51
CA SER A 601 -0.55 -63.74 34.49
C SER A 601 -1.71 -64.12 35.40
N TYR A 602 -1.92 -65.42 35.62
CA TYR A 602 -2.94 -65.93 36.52
C TYR A 602 -2.57 -65.68 37.99
N ASP A 603 -1.32 -65.93 38.39
CA ASP A 603 -0.83 -65.63 39.76
C ASP A 603 -0.96 -64.13 40.07
N ALA A 604 -0.76 -63.26 39.08
CA ALA A 604 -0.88 -61.82 39.25
C ALA A 604 -2.30 -61.38 39.68
N LEU A 605 -3.35 -62.06 39.17
CA LEU A 605 -4.73 -61.79 39.56
C LEU A 605 -4.96 -62.14 41.04
N TRP A 606 -4.45 -63.28 41.50
CA TRP A 606 -4.57 -63.70 42.90
C TRP A 606 -3.83 -62.76 43.86
N LEU A 607 -2.63 -62.30 43.48
CA LEU A 607 -1.89 -61.31 44.28
C LEU A 607 -2.63 -59.97 44.35
N GLU A 608 -3.27 -59.56 43.27
CA GLU A 608 -4.11 -58.35 43.24
C GLU A 608 -5.32 -58.50 44.18
N VAL A 609 -6.06 -59.61 44.09
CA VAL A 609 -7.19 -59.89 45.00
C VAL A 609 -6.74 -59.88 46.45
N LYS A 610 -5.61 -60.52 46.77
CA LYS A 610 -5.06 -60.53 48.13
C LYS A 610 -4.75 -59.13 48.64
N TRP A 611 -4.14 -58.29 47.79
CA TRP A 611 -3.86 -56.91 48.17
C TRP A 611 -5.15 -56.09 48.37
N LEU A 612 -6.14 -56.26 47.50
CA LEU A 612 -7.42 -55.55 47.61
C LEU A 612 -8.22 -55.97 48.84
N TYR A 613 -8.21 -57.26 49.17
CA TYR A 613 -8.80 -57.80 50.39
C TYR A 613 -8.15 -57.21 51.64
N ASP A 614 -6.81 -57.24 51.72
CA ASP A 614 -6.07 -56.73 52.88
C ASP A 614 -6.18 -55.19 53.04
N ASN A 615 -6.67 -54.46 52.03
CA ASN A 615 -6.85 -53.00 52.04
C ASN A 615 -8.32 -52.55 52.05
N HIS A 616 -9.26 -53.48 52.29
CA HIS A 616 -10.70 -53.22 52.36
C HIS A 616 -11.28 -52.55 51.10
N LYS A 617 -11.08 -53.19 49.94
CA LYS A 617 -11.51 -52.69 48.62
C LYS A 617 -12.35 -53.72 47.85
N PRO A 618 -13.58 -54.03 48.31
CA PRO A 618 -14.38 -55.12 47.76
C PRO A 618 -14.86 -54.80 46.33
N ASN A 619 -15.22 -53.54 46.06
CA ASN A 619 -15.61 -53.07 44.72
C ASN A 619 -14.56 -53.38 43.63
N LEU A 620 -13.27 -53.22 43.97
CA LEU A 620 -12.18 -53.44 43.03
C LEU A 620 -11.81 -54.94 42.88
N MET A 621 -12.28 -55.81 43.78
CA MET A 621 -12.01 -57.26 43.74
C MET A 621 -12.85 -57.98 42.67
N ILE A 622 -14.02 -57.44 42.31
CA ILE A 622 -14.98 -58.12 41.42
C ILE A 622 -14.35 -58.49 40.08
N ASN A 623 -13.68 -57.54 39.43
CA ASN A 623 -13.09 -57.78 38.11
C ASN A 623 -11.92 -58.80 38.13
N PRO A 624 -10.92 -58.72 39.02
CA PRO A 624 -9.88 -59.76 39.08
C PRO A 624 -10.43 -61.13 39.52
N LEU A 625 -11.43 -61.20 40.41
CA LEU A 625 -12.11 -62.44 40.78
C LEU A 625 -12.86 -63.07 39.60
N ARG A 626 -13.61 -62.27 38.84
CA ARG A 626 -14.25 -62.70 37.60
C ARG A 626 -13.23 -63.30 36.64
N ARG A 627 -12.12 -62.60 36.39
CA ARG A 627 -11.06 -63.07 35.49
C ARG A 627 -10.39 -64.35 35.98
N ILE A 628 -10.27 -64.55 37.30
CA ILE A 628 -9.78 -65.78 37.91
C ILE A 628 -10.70 -66.96 37.59
N ILE A 629 -12.01 -66.77 37.78
CA ILE A 629 -13.04 -67.76 37.48
C ILE A 629 -13.05 -68.05 35.97
N GLU A 630 -13.13 -66.99 35.14
CA GLU A 630 -13.10 -67.05 33.68
C GLU A 630 -11.90 -67.83 33.15
N THR A 631 -10.71 -67.46 33.59
CA THR A 631 -9.47 -68.12 33.14
C THR A 631 -9.47 -69.59 33.52
N TYR A 632 -9.89 -69.93 34.74
CA TYR A 632 -9.91 -71.31 35.21
C TYR A 632 -10.90 -72.18 34.43
N HIS A 633 -12.14 -71.74 34.29
CA HIS A 633 -13.16 -72.55 33.62
C HIS A 633 -12.90 -72.65 32.11
N HIS A 634 -12.38 -71.61 31.46
CA HIS A 634 -12.04 -71.66 30.04
C HIS A 634 -10.86 -72.59 29.76
N PHE A 635 -9.83 -72.56 30.61
CA PHE A 635 -8.67 -73.44 30.49
C PHE A 635 -9.06 -74.91 30.67
N ASN A 636 -9.95 -75.19 31.64
CA ASN A 636 -10.40 -76.55 31.94
C ASN A 636 -11.66 -76.99 31.15
N LYS A 637 -12.18 -76.14 30.25
CA LYS A 637 -13.39 -76.39 29.45
C LYS A 637 -14.64 -76.76 30.28
N ILE A 638 -14.78 -76.16 31.45
CA ILE A 638 -15.92 -76.38 32.35
C ILE A 638 -17.13 -75.58 31.84
N GLN A 639 -18.28 -76.23 31.74
CA GLN A 639 -19.58 -75.63 31.45
C GLN A 639 -20.37 -75.43 32.74
N ASP A 640 -21.35 -74.52 32.75
CA ASP A 640 -22.25 -74.27 33.89
C ASP A 640 -21.56 -73.83 35.21
N VAL A 641 -20.56 -72.95 35.10
CA VAL A 641 -19.72 -72.40 36.19
C VAL A 641 -20.50 -71.93 37.43
N TYR A 642 -21.70 -71.38 37.24
CA TYR A 642 -22.50 -70.77 38.30
C TYR A 642 -23.78 -71.57 38.62
N MET A 643 -23.77 -72.88 38.42
CA MET A 643 -24.96 -73.74 38.52
C MET A 643 -25.75 -73.55 39.83
N ASN A 644 -25.07 -73.45 40.99
CA ASN A 644 -25.71 -73.18 42.27
C ASN A 644 -25.49 -71.74 42.79
N ASN A 645 -24.85 -70.89 41.99
CA ASN A 645 -24.36 -69.56 42.38
C ASN A 645 -24.88 -68.44 41.45
N ILE A 646 -26.20 -68.37 41.26
CA ILE A 646 -26.86 -67.39 40.37
C ILE A 646 -26.59 -65.94 40.78
N GLU A 647 -26.49 -65.66 42.08
CA GLU A 647 -26.13 -64.34 42.59
C GLU A 647 -24.71 -63.94 42.17
N ALA A 648 -23.75 -64.87 42.27
CA ALA A 648 -22.38 -64.65 41.83
C ALA A 648 -22.30 -64.37 40.33
N LYS A 649 -23.06 -65.12 39.52
CA LYS A 649 -23.16 -64.89 38.07
C LYS A 649 -23.60 -63.46 37.78
N LYS A 650 -24.71 -63.01 38.40
CA LYS A 650 -25.19 -61.63 38.22
C LYS A 650 -24.17 -60.60 38.66
N LEU A 651 -23.52 -60.80 39.80
CA LEU A 651 -22.55 -59.86 40.34
C LEU A 651 -21.35 -59.66 39.40
N PHE A 652 -20.78 -60.76 38.88
CA PHE A 652 -19.63 -60.71 37.98
C PHE A 652 -20.01 -60.31 36.55
N ASP A 653 -21.20 -60.68 36.05
CA ASP A 653 -21.69 -60.32 34.72
C ASP A 653 -22.08 -58.83 34.64
N VAL A 654 -22.79 -58.28 35.63
CA VAL A 654 -23.27 -56.89 35.64
C VAL A 654 -22.11 -55.89 35.80
N ASN A 655 -21.13 -56.23 36.64
CA ASN A 655 -19.96 -55.38 36.87
C ASN A 655 -18.82 -55.61 35.86
N SER A 656 -19.07 -56.37 34.78
CA SER A 656 -18.09 -56.64 33.72
C SER A 656 -17.75 -55.40 32.87
N HIS A 657 -18.61 -54.37 32.88
CA HIS A 657 -18.49 -53.13 32.08
C HIS A 657 -18.34 -51.84 32.90
N ALA A 658 -18.35 -51.91 34.24
CA ALA A 658 -18.27 -50.73 35.10
C ALA A 658 -16.81 -50.26 35.28
N ILE A 659 -16.30 -49.53 34.30
CA ILE A 659 -15.08 -48.70 34.46
C ILE A 659 -15.46 -47.24 34.79
N ASP A 660 -16.69 -46.84 34.48
CA ASP A 660 -17.05 -45.42 34.36
C ASP A 660 -17.68 -44.77 35.59
N ASP A 661 -17.90 -45.51 36.69
CA ASP A 661 -18.52 -44.94 37.89
C ASP A 661 -17.85 -45.46 39.17
N LEU A 662 -16.78 -44.79 39.60
CA LEU A 662 -16.00 -45.12 40.80
C LEU A 662 -16.67 -44.68 42.11
N GLU A 663 -17.75 -43.88 42.04
CA GLU A 663 -18.45 -43.33 43.21
C GLU A 663 -19.75 -44.08 43.55
N ALA A 664 -20.23 -44.97 42.69
CA ALA A 664 -21.39 -45.81 42.99
C ALA A 664 -20.94 -47.08 43.74
N ASP A 665 -21.37 -47.25 44.99
CA ASP A 665 -21.20 -48.49 45.76
C ASP A 665 -22.15 -49.57 45.21
N LEU A 666 -21.82 -50.08 44.02
CA LEU A 666 -22.62 -51.06 43.27
C LEU A 666 -22.55 -52.47 43.88
N ASN A 667 -21.66 -52.69 44.84
CA ASN A 667 -21.47 -53.97 45.51
C ASN A 667 -21.92 -53.90 46.98
N GLY A 668 -23.07 -54.50 47.27
CA GLY A 668 -23.53 -54.67 48.66
C GLY A 668 -22.81 -55.79 49.44
N LYS A 669 -21.58 -56.18 49.04
CA LYS A 669 -20.82 -57.30 49.64
C LYS A 669 -19.47 -56.85 50.18
N THR A 670 -19.12 -57.35 51.35
CA THR A 670 -17.79 -57.25 51.98
C THR A 670 -16.76 -58.13 51.26
N GLU A 671 -15.47 -57.89 51.52
CA GLU A 671 -14.37 -58.68 50.93
C GLU A 671 -14.47 -60.16 51.32
N LYS A 672 -14.90 -60.43 52.57
CA LYS A 672 -15.12 -61.78 53.09
C LYS A 672 -16.26 -62.47 52.35
N GLU A 673 -17.40 -61.79 52.17
CA GLU A 673 -18.55 -62.34 51.42
C GLU A 673 -18.21 -62.62 49.96
N LEU A 674 -17.43 -61.75 49.31
CA LEU A 674 -16.94 -61.99 47.95
C LEU A 674 -16.06 -63.24 47.87
N MET A 675 -15.12 -63.42 48.80
CA MET A 675 -14.24 -64.59 48.81
C MET A 675 -15.00 -65.89 49.13
N LEU A 676 -16.01 -65.84 50.01
CA LEU A 676 -16.92 -66.97 50.27
C LEU A 676 -17.71 -67.38 49.04
N MET A 677 -18.26 -66.38 48.33
CA MET A 677 -18.99 -66.60 47.08
C MET A 677 -18.09 -67.25 46.03
N VAL A 678 -16.85 -66.75 45.87
CA VAL A 678 -15.86 -67.34 44.95
C VAL A 678 -15.50 -68.76 45.37
N LYS A 679 -15.31 -69.04 46.68
CA LYS A 679 -15.05 -70.40 47.17
C LYS A 679 -16.18 -71.34 46.75
N SER A 680 -17.44 -70.95 46.95
CA SER A 680 -18.60 -71.74 46.55
C SER A 680 -18.66 -71.98 45.03
N VAL A 681 -18.31 -70.99 44.21
CA VAL A 681 -18.20 -71.17 42.75
C VAL A 681 -17.11 -72.20 42.41
N PHE A 682 -15.96 -72.15 43.08
CA PHE A 682 -14.90 -73.17 42.89
C PHE A 682 -15.30 -74.55 43.42
N GLU A 683 -16.12 -74.65 44.47
CA GLU A 683 -16.69 -75.91 44.96
C GLU A 683 -17.68 -76.52 43.94
N ASP A 684 -18.57 -75.73 43.36
CA ASP A 684 -19.48 -76.14 42.28
C ASP A 684 -18.73 -76.70 41.07
N MET A 685 -17.55 -76.16 40.77
CA MET A 685 -16.65 -76.62 39.70
C MET A 685 -15.79 -77.84 40.10
N GLY A 686 -15.88 -78.35 41.34
CA GLY A 686 -15.02 -79.43 41.84
C GLY A 686 -13.55 -79.02 42.04
N ALA A 687 -13.29 -77.74 42.21
CA ALA A 687 -11.97 -77.11 42.18
C ALA A 687 -11.57 -76.44 43.52
N GLU A 688 -12.11 -76.91 44.65
CA GLU A 688 -11.82 -76.37 45.99
C GLU A 688 -10.32 -76.40 46.32
N GLN A 689 -9.61 -77.46 45.92
CA GLN A 689 -8.17 -77.58 46.14
C GLN A 689 -7.39 -76.47 45.41
N HIS A 690 -7.83 -76.07 44.21
CA HIS A 690 -7.21 -75.00 43.45
C HIS A 690 -7.38 -73.65 44.17
N PHE A 691 -8.59 -73.32 44.61
CA PHE A 691 -8.84 -72.13 45.43
C PHE A 691 -7.95 -72.10 46.68
N SER A 692 -7.89 -73.23 47.40
CA SER A 692 -7.13 -73.36 48.65
C SER A 692 -5.62 -73.24 48.48
N GLN A 693 -5.08 -73.51 47.29
CA GLN A 693 -3.65 -73.28 46.98
C GLN A 693 -3.30 -71.80 46.83
N TYR A 694 -4.24 -70.98 46.39
CA TYR A 694 -4.04 -69.53 46.20
C TYR A 694 -4.54 -68.71 47.40
N TRP A 695 -5.52 -69.21 48.14
CA TRP A 695 -6.15 -68.51 49.26
C TRP A 695 -6.12 -69.36 50.56
N HIS A 696 -5.07 -69.18 51.36
CA HIS A 696 -4.85 -69.95 52.60
C HIS A 696 -5.55 -69.38 53.86
N LYS A 697 -6.25 -68.24 53.76
CA LYS A 697 -7.04 -67.66 54.88
C LYS A 697 -8.37 -68.40 55.09
N THR A 698 -8.34 -69.73 55.11
CA THR A 698 -9.53 -70.56 55.30
C THR A 698 -10.07 -70.50 56.74
N GLU A 699 -9.23 -70.19 57.74
CA GLU A 699 -9.66 -70.03 59.14
C GLU A 699 -10.49 -68.76 59.38
N GLU A 700 -10.28 -67.69 58.61
CA GLU A 700 -11.06 -66.42 58.71
C GLU A 700 -12.37 -66.44 57.90
N LEU A 701 -12.57 -67.44 57.03
CA LEU A 701 -13.75 -67.61 56.17
C LEU A 701 -14.83 -68.54 56.75
N SER A 702 -14.75 -68.90 58.03
CA SER A 702 -15.91 -69.52 58.71
C SER A 702 -17.03 -68.49 58.88
N LEU A 703 -18.28 -68.92 58.62
CA LEU A 703 -19.50 -68.11 58.73
C LEU A 703 -19.58 -67.37 60.07
#